data_AF-A0A525D9R6-F1
#
_entry.id   AF-A0A525D9R6-F1
#
_cell.length_a   1.000
_cell.length_b   1.000
_cell.length_c   1.000
_cell.angle_alpha   90.00
_cell.angle_beta   90.00
_cell.angle_gamma   90.00
#
_symmetry.space_group_name_H-M   'P 1'
#
loop_
_entity.id
_entity.type
_entity.pdbx_description
1 polymer ?
#
loop_
_entity_poly.entity_id
_entity_poly.type
_entity_poly.pdbx_seq_one_letter_code
_entity_poly.pdbx_strand_id
1 'polypeptide(L)'
;MRNFLKLAIAGGFSFAILALMLKMFTTDLDPSQQPSILQTLKNIDTAYLWGYLLIFLIILFVRAFRYHILLNVSGEDNVPTLIQMLLVTGIRNMTVDLLPSRLGELSYVGLLNQGYDVRLENCVSSLVVAIAFDFLALIFIILAIVLSQLLTSNLEGWALGALGLAMTVSIIAFAMLFIVVPWMNKKMQTGWLGTITSHKWVHPLVELLNKFSDSLMMTKKAGVTTKVLGLSIIIRALKYFGFYLIFMAVAKPSFESLAVLPMEKVMMALIGGEVGASLPLPVLMSFGSYEAGTSLVFYLLGVADQAGALITMLCTHIVSQMYDYTCGTILLVIFIMFNRIHKKKLRKRASLALWLTAFVTFFTGSGLLALEYRAANKAGALNTAPSDIGENRRDLEAGAFNANNVAVGDLNGFVVWSSNRSGNHDIVKMTLPDMRITQLTTHPYTEYYPRVSPDGNRILFSRSKSPYVSQRNRVAWDLYLLDMQSGQETLISENATNGSWVNNDKIIYAQNGNSVIQKTLKSNETEVLFQSGQNNRMPPMALISTPDYNAQTNSVVFTGRQSDIGSNSGFWGTAIWQNNELFPVYNGCQIFWSSNKQRMFQVIPQGNQGNSFVYIDQQDYSISPMLDLEGEFSHEYFPKTSNDNTHLVFAASRSKGEHEHDQADYEIFLWPIDSDPGQAIRLTFHSGNDNWPDVYLQ
;
A
#
# COMPACT_ATOMS: atom_id res chain seq x y z
N MET A 1 0.57 -32.29 -2.39
CA MET A 1 -0.39 -31.90 -3.45
C MET A 1 -1.77 -31.54 -2.91
N ARG A 2 -2.56 -32.46 -2.31
CA ARG A 2 -3.87 -32.09 -1.71
C ARG A 2 -3.78 -31.01 -0.62
N ASN A 3 -2.72 -31.04 0.19
CA ASN A 3 -2.50 -30.03 1.25
C ASN A 3 -2.10 -28.66 0.67
N PHE A 4 -1.35 -28.64 -0.44
CA PHE A 4 -1.01 -27.40 -1.16
C PHE A 4 -2.25 -26.73 -1.74
N LEU A 5 -3.17 -27.52 -2.28
CA LEU A 5 -4.45 -27.02 -2.81
C LEU A 5 -5.34 -26.38 -1.72
N LYS A 6 -5.37 -26.97 -0.52
CA LYS A 6 -6.09 -26.40 0.63
C LYS A 6 -5.47 -25.08 1.09
N LEU A 7 -4.15 -24.96 1.05
CA LEU A 7 -3.44 -23.72 1.36
C LEU A 7 -3.73 -22.63 0.32
N ALA A 8 -3.80 -22.99 -0.97
CA ALA A 8 -4.14 -22.04 -2.04
C ALA A 8 -5.57 -21.50 -1.92
N ILE A 9 -6.55 -22.37 -1.62
CA ILE A 9 -7.94 -21.96 -1.36
C ILE A 9 -8.00 -21.05 -0.13
N ALA A 10 -7.28 -21.41 0.94
CA ALA A 10 -7.26 -20.60 2.15
C ALA A 10 -6.62 -19.22 1.92
N GLY A 11 -5.54 -19.16 1.13
CA GLY A 11 -4.92 -17.91 0.69
C GLY A 11 -5.88 -17.04 -0.12
N GLY A 12 -6.60 -17.63 -1.09
CA GLY A 12 -7.61 -16.92 -1.86
C GLY A 12 -8.74 -16.35 -1.00
N PHE A 13 -9.20 -17.09 0.02
CA PHE A 13 -10.24 -16.62 0.95
C PHE A 13 -9.75 -15.48 1.85
N SER A 14 -8.52 -15.59 2.38
CA SER A 14 -7.87 -14.51 3.15
C SER A 14 -7.71 -13.23 2.34
N PHE A 15 -7.22 -13.35 1.10
CA PHE A 15 -7.06 -12.19 0.21
C PHE A 15 -8.41 -11.56 -0.15
N ALA A 16 -9.45 -12.37 -0.38
CA ALA A 16 -10.79 -11.86 -0.67
C ALA A 16 -11.40 -11.08 0.51
N ILE A 17 -11.26 -11.59 1.74
CA ILE A 17 -11.74 -10.89 2.94
C ILE A 17 -10.97 -9.58 3.14
N LEU A 18 -9.64 -9.62 3.04
CA LEU A 18 -8.81 -8.41 3.17
C LEU A 18 -9.15 -7.37 2.11
N ALA A 19 -9.29 -7.78 0.85
CA ALA A 19 -9.67 -6.88 -0.25
C ALA A 19 -11.04 -6.24 0.01
N LEU A 20 -12.03 -7.03 0.44
CA LEU A 20 -13.38 -6.53 0.73
C LEU A 20 -13.37 -5.54 1.91
N MET A 21 -12.59 -5.83 2.96
CA MET A 21 -12.43 -4.92 4.09
C MET A 21 -11.73 -3.63 3.71
N LEU A 22 -10.59 -3.72 3.00
CA LEU A 22 -9.86 -2.55 2.54
C LEU A 22 -10.78 -1.67 1.70
N LYS A 23 -11.49 -2.25 0.73
CA LYS A 23 -12.49 -1.53 -0.05
C LYS A 23 -13.55 -0.90 0.85
N MET A 24 -14.20 -1.67 1.73
CA MET A 24 -15.29 -1.17 2.59
C MET A 24 -14.87 0.02 3.46
N PHE A 25 -13.65 0.01 4.01
CA PHE A 25 -13.17 1.07 4.90
C PHE A 25 -12.46 2.23 4.18
N THR A 26 -12.15 2.08 2.88
CA THR A 26 -11.49 3.13 2.09
C THR A 26 -12.36 3.72 0.99
N THR A 27 -13.56 3.15 0.73
CA THR A 27 -14.45 3.59 -0.37
C THR A 27 -14.87 5.06 -0.25
N ASP A 28 -15.06 5.54 0.97
CA ASP A 28 -15.51 6.92 1.23
C ASP A 28 -14.34 7.89 1.52
N LEU A 29 -13.11 7.41 1.49
CA LEU A 29 -11.91 8.22 1.71
C LEU A 29 -11.34 8.71 0.38
N ASP A 30 -10.99 9.99 0.33
CA ASP A 30 -10.20 10.53 -0.77
C ASP A 30 -8.91 9.69 -0.93
N PRO A 31 -8.47 9.37 -2.15
CA PRO A 31 -7.31 8.51 -2.37
C PRO A 31 -6.02 8.97 -1.66
N SER A 32 -5.87 10.27 -1.39
CA SER A 32 -4.75 10.86 -0.65
C SER A 32 -4.84 10.71 0.88
N GLN A 33 -6.00 10.31 1.40
CA GLN A 33 -6.24 10.01 2.82
C GLN A 33 -6.23 8.50 3.10
N GLN A 34 -6.09 7.67 2.06
CA GLN A 34 -6.05 6.22 2.23
C GLN A 34 -4.70 5.81 2.85
N PRO A 35 -4.71 5.15 4.02
CA PRO A 35 -3.46 4.79 4.67
C PRO A 35 -2.73 3.69 3.88
N SER A 36 -1.40 3.77 3.85
CA SER A 36 -0.54 2.84 3.10
C SER A 36 0.09 1.79 4.01
N ILE A 37 -0.13 0.51 3.70
CA ILE A 37 0.47 -0.63 4.44
C ILE A 37 2.00 -0.57 4.36
N LEU A 38 2.56 -0.32 3.17
CA LEU A 38 4.01 -0.34 2.98
C LEU A 38 4.70 0.82 3.70
N GLN A 39 4.11 2.01 3.67
CA GLN A 39 4.63 3.18 4.39
C GLN A 39 4.54 2.98 5.89
N THR A 40 3.41 2.45 6.38
CA THR A 40 3.21 2.12 7.79
C THR A 40 4.27 1.13 8.29
N LEU A 41 4.57 0.08 7.51
CA LEU A 41 5.59 -0.92 7.88
C LEU A 41 7.02 -0.32 7.89
N LYS A 42 7.32 0.64 7.01
CA LYS A 42 8.64 1.31 6.98
C LYS A 42 8.87 2.23 8.18
N ASN A 43 7.80 2.81 8.71
CA ASN A 43 7.87 3.81 9.77
C ASN A 43 7.74 3.22 11.18
N ILE A 44 7.82 1.89 11.36
CA ILE A 44 7.62 1.25 12.66
C ILE A 44 8.71 1.67 13.65
N ASP A 45 8.29 2.05 14.87
CA ASP A 45 9.21 2.36 15.96
C ASP A 45 9.86 1.07 16.50
N THR A 46 11.16 0.96 16.24
CA THR A 46 11.97 -0.23 16.58
C THR A 46 12.12 -0.45 18.09
N ALA A 47 11.96 0.58 18.93
CA ALA A 47 12.12 0.43 20.39
C ALA A 47 11.05 -0.49 20.99
N TYR A 48 9.79 -0.33 20.55
CA TYR A 48 8.67 -1.17 20.98
C TYR A 48 8.81 -2.61 20.47
N LEU A 49 9.44 -2.81 19.30
CA LEU A 49 9.70 -4.15 18.75
C LEU A 49 10.67 -4.96 19.63
N TRP A 50 11.72 -4.34 20.16
CA TRP A 50 12.62 -5.01 21.10
C TRP A 50 11.92 -5.40 22.41
N GLY A 51 11.05 -4.52 22.92
CA GLY A 51 10.19 -4.82 24.07
C GLY A 51 9.27 -6.01 23.81
N TYR A 52 8.66 -6.08 22.62
CA TYR A 52 7.85 -7.21 22.21
C TYR A 52 8.66 -8.51 22.10
N LEU A 53 9.85 -8.48 21.51
CA LEU A 53 10.71 -9.67 21.39
C LEU A 53 11.01 -10.29 22.76
N LEU A 54 11.32 -9.47 23.76
CA LEU A 54 11.56 -9.96 25.13
C LEU A 54 10.32 -10.66 25.70
N ILE A 55 9.15 -10.01 25.60
CA ILE A 55 7.87 -10.57 26.05
C ILE A 55 7.55 -11.87 25.31
N PHE A 56 7.76 -11.90 24.01
CA PHE A 56 7.53 -13.07 23.16
C PHE A 56 8.36 -14.28 23.63
N LEU A 57 9.65 -14.09 23.90
CA LEU A 57 10.53 -15.15 24.40
C LEU A 57 10.12 -15.64 25.81
N ILE A 58 9.70 -14.72 26.68
CA ILE A 58 9.16 -15.08 28.01
C ILE A 58 7.88 -15.91 27.86
N ILE A 59 6.94 -15.49 27.00
CA ILE A 59 5.70 -16.23 26.75
C ILE A 59 6.01 -17.63 26.23
N LEU A 60 6.94 -17.76 25.28
CA LEU A 60 7.35 -19.05 24.72
C LEU A 60 7.84 -19.99 25.84
N PHE A 61 8.68 -19.48 26.74
CA PHE A 61 9.19 -20.23 27.89
C PHE A 61 8.08 -20.63 28.87
N VAL A 62 7.26 -19.67 29.31
CA VAL A 62 6.17 -19.91 30.27
C VAL A 62 5.16 -20.91 29.70
N ARG A 63 4.87 -20.83 28.39
CA ARG A 63 3.98 -21.77 27.69
C ARG A 63 4.57 -23.18 27.63
N ALA A 64 5.85 -23.32 27.28
CA ALA A 64 6.54 -24.61 27.28
C ALA A 64 6.56 -25.24 28.68
N PHE A 65 6.83 -24.42 29.71
CA PHE A 65 6.81 -24.86 31.11
C PHE A 65 5.42 -25.31 31.56
N ARG A 66 4.36 -24.58 31.17
CA ARG A 66 2.96 -24.97 31.43
C ARG A 66 2.65 -26.34 30.83
N TYR A 67 3.02 -26.58 29.57
CA TYR A 67 2.80 -27.88 28.93
C TYR A 67 3.60 -29.01 29.60
N HIS A 68 4.83 -28.73 30.03
CA HIS A 68 5.64 -29.69 30.77
C HIS A 68 4.98 -30.13 32.09
N ILE A 69 4.41 -29.18 32.85
CA ILE A 69 3.64 -29.51 34.08
C ILE A 69 2.43 -30.38 33.76
N LEU A 70 1.66 -30.01 32.73
CA LEU A 70 0.44 -30.74 32.34
C LEU A 70 0.75 -32.18 31.91
N LEU A 71 1.84 -32.41 31.17
CA LEU A 71 2.28 -33.76 30.79
C LEU A 71 2.75 -34.57 32.00
N ASN A 72 3.51 -33.95 32.92
CA ASN A 72 4.00 -34.62 34.12
C ASN A 72 2.87 -35.13 35.03
N VAL A 73 1.75 -34.39 35.12
CA VAL A 73 0.59 -34.81 35.94
C VAL A 73 -0.42 -35.69 35.19
N SER A 74 -0.26 -35.86 33.88
CA SER A 74 -1.11 -36.71 33.05
C SER A 74 -0.78 -38.20 33.16
N GLY A 75 0.22 -38.55 33.99
CA GLY A 75 0.66 -39.93 34.23
C GLY A 75 1.54 -40.48 33.11
N GLU A 76 2.21 -39.61 32.34
CA GLU A 76 3.13 -39.98 31.26
C GLU A 76 4.48 -40.47 31.78
N ASP A 77 4.94 -41.61 31.29
CA ASP A 77 6.23 -42.19 31.69
C ASP A 77 7.42 -41.46 31.04
N ASN A 78 7.25 -41.05 29.77
CA ASN A 78 8.27 -40.36 28.97
C ASN A 78 7.97 -38.86 28.84
N VAL A 79 8.12 -38.09 29.93
CA VAL A 79 7.90 -36.64 29.89
C VAL A 79 9.06 -35.93 29.18
N PRO A 80 8.82 -35.17 28.10
CA PRO A 80 9.89 -34.44 27.42
C PRO A 80 10.52 -33.36 28.30
N THR A 81 11.82 -33.13 28.12
CA THR A 81 12.57 -32.07 28.81
C THR A 81 12.04 -30.68 28.45
N LEU A 82 12.35 -29.68 29.29
CA LEU A 82 11.92 -28.31 29.03
C LEU A 82 12.42 -27.75 27.68
N ILE A 83 13.63 -28.11 27.26
CA ILE A 83 14.19 -27.70 25.96
C ILE A 83 13.41 -28.35 24.80
N GLN A 84 13.06 -29.63 24.92
CA GLN A 84 12.22 -30.31 23.95
C GLN A 84 10.82 -29.67 23.88
N MET A 85 10.26 -29.29 25.03
CA MET A 85 8.99 -28.57 25.09
C MET A 85 9.06 -27.17 24.47
N LEU A 86 10.19 -26.45 24.63
CA LEU A 86 10.43 -25.17 23.95
C LEU A 86 10.42 -25.33 22.42
N LEU A 87 11.11 -26.35 21.89
CA LEU A 87 11.11 -26.65 20.46
C LEU A 87 9.68 -26.92 19.95
N VAL A 88 8.95 -27.83 20.62
CA VAL A 88 7.57 -28.16 20.23
C VAL A 88 6.66 -26.94 20.29
N THR A 89 6.78 -26.13 21.35
CA THR A 89 5.91 -24.97 21.56
C THR A 89 6.18 -23.88 20.52
N GLY A 90 7.44 -23.63 20.17
CA GLY A 90 7.77 -22.62 19.15
C GLY A 90 7.34 -23.04 17.74
N ILE A 91 7.54 -24.31 17.38
CA ILE A 91 7.03 -24.86 16.11
C ILE A 91 5.49 -24.82 16.10
N ARG A 92 4.85 -25.15 17.24
CA ARG A 92 3.39 -25.03 17.38
C ARG A 92 2.93 -23.61 17.06
N ASN A 93 3.49 -22.59 17.70
CA ASN A 93 3.04 -21.20 17.52
C ASN A 93 3.02 -20.81 16.03
N MET A 94 4.12 -21.09 15.32
CA MET A 94 4.18 -20.89 13.87
C MET A 94 3.10 -21.65 13.10
N THR A 95 2.91 -22.94 13.38
CA THR A 95 1.98 -23.77 12.61
C THR A 95 0.51 -23.46 12.88
N VAL A 96 0.17 -23.00 14.09
CA VAL A 96 -1.20 -22.67 14.52
C VAL A 96 -1.78 -21.57 13.65
N ASP A 97 -0.96 -20.57 13.34
CA ASP A 97 -1.38 -19.47 12.50
C ASP A 97 -1.27 -19.86 11.01
N LEU A 98 -0.23 -20.59 10.61
CA LEU A 98 -0.02 -20.99 9.21
C LEU A 98 -1.14 -21.85 8.62
N LEU A 99 -1.67 -22.81 9.38
CA LEU A 99 -2.59 -23.82 8.86
C LEU A 99 -4.06 -23.42 9.06
N PRO A 100 -4.92 -23.56 8.03
CA PRO A 100 -6.31 -23.14 8.10
C PRO A 100 -7.11 -23.95 9.14
N SER A 101 -8.21 -23.36 9.62
CA SER A 101 -9.17 -24.00 10.51
C SER A 101 -8.53 -24.58 11.79
N ARG A 102 -7.50 -23.91 12.34
CA ARG A 102 -6.77 -24.31 13.55
C ARG A 102 -6.10 -25.69 13.47
N LEU A 103 -5.90 -26.24 12.28
CA LEU A 103 -5.23 -27.52 12.09
C LEU A 103 -3.79 -27.51 12.65
N GLY A 104 -3.18 -26.33 12.78
CA GLY A 104 -1.87 -26.18 13.38
C GLY A 104 -1.79 -26.54 14.85
N GLU A 105 -2.89 -26.56 15.60
CA GLU A 105 -2.85 -27.05 16.99
C GLU A 105 -2.49 -28.53 17.07
N LEU A 106 -2.76 -29.30 16.01
CA LEU A 106 -2.39 -30.71 15.92
C LEU A 106 -0.88 -30.91 15.72
N SER A 107 -0.11 -29.87 15.38
CA SER A 107 1.36 -30.00 15.27
C SER A 107 1.97 -30.31 16.63
N TYR A 108 1.45 -29.73 17.72
CA TYR A 108 1.84 -30.02 19.09
C TYR A 108 1.69 -31.52 19.38
N VAL A 109 0.52 -32.07 19.05
CA VAL A 109 0.21 -33.49 19.25
C VAL A 109 1.11 -34.38 18.39
N GLY A 110 1.29 -34.03 17.11
CA GLY A 110 2.12 -34.80 16.18
C GLY A 110 3.59 -34.81 16.56
N LEU A 111 4.15 -33.67 16.96
CA LEU A 111 5.55 -33.53 17.35
C LEU A 111 5.87 -34.28 18.65
N LEU A 112 4.97 -34.24 19.63
CA LEU A 112 5.15 -34.99 20.88
C LEU A 112 5.01 -36.49 20.65
N ASN A 113 3.95 -36.91 19.96
CA ASN A 113 3.68 -38.33 19.75
C ASN A 113 4.69 -39.01 18.82
N GLN A 114 5.04 -38.38 17.70
CA GLN A 114 5.97 -38.98 16.72
C GLN A 114 7.44 -38.65 17.00
N GLY A 115 7.72 -37.52 17.66
CA GLY A 115 9.08 -37.05 17.90
C GLY A 115 9.66 -37.47 19.24
N TYR A 116 8.82 -37.56 20.29
CA TYR A 116 9.27 -37.83 21.66
C TYR A 116 8.49 -38.98 22.33
N ASP A 117 7.72 -39.75 21.56
CA ASP A 117 7.00 -40.95 22.02
C ASP A 117 6.01 -40.71 23.18
N VAL A 118 5.42 -39.51 23.22
CA VAL A 118 4.38 -39.18 24.21
C VAL A 118 3.04 -39.79 23.78
N ARG A 119 2.30 -40.40 24.71
CA ARG A 119 0.97 -40.96 24.42
C ARG A 119 -0.01 -39.92 23.87
N LEU A 120 -0.80 -40.33 22.87
CA LEU A 120 -1.71 -39.46 22.12
C LEU A 120 -2.75 -38.81 23.04
N GLU A 121 -3.33 -39.58 23.96
CA GLU A 121 -4.31 -39.14 24.95
C GLU A 121 -3.77 -38.02 25.86
N ASN A 122 -2.50 -38.09 26.25
CA ASN A 122 -1.85 -37.10 27.11
C ASN A 122 -1.46 -35.83 26.34
N CYS A 123 -1.08 -35.97 25.08
CA CYS A 123 -0.90 -34.85 24.17
C CYS A 123 -2.21 -34.06 24.01
N VAL A 124 -3.32 -34.76 23.71
CA VAL A 124 -4.62 -34.12 23.50
C VAL A 124 -5.17 -33.53 24.80
N SER A 125 -5.07 -34.27 25.91
CA SER A 125 -5.48 -33.81 27.25
C SER A 125 -4.74 -32.53 27.66
N SER A 126 -3.40 -32.51 27.59
CA SER A 126 -2.61 -31.33 27.95
C SER A 126 -2.94 -30.10 27.08
N LEU A 127 -3.16 -30.30 25.77
CA LEU A 127 -3.56 -29.22 24.86
C LEU A 127 -4.95 -28.66 25.22
N VAL A 128 -5.94 -29.53 25.37
CA VAL A 128 -7.34 -29.13 25.63
C VAL A 128 -7.48 -28.47 27.00
N VAL A 129 -6.80 -29.00 28.03
CA VAL A 129 -6.77 -28.37 29.36
C VAL A 129 -6.14 -26.99 29.28
N ALA A 130 -5.02 -26.83 28.59
CA ALA A 130 -4.37 -25.53 28.44
C ALA A 130 -5.31 -24.49 27.77
N ILE A 131 -6.02 -24.87 26.71
CA ILE A 131 -7.00 -24.01 26.02
C ILE A 131 -8.14 -23.60 26.95
N ALA A 132 -8.64 -24.51 27.80
CA ALA A 132 -9.68 -24.20 28.77
C ALA A 132 -9.22 -23.14 29.78
N PHE A 133 -8.04 -23.32 30.35
CA PHE A 133 -7.47 -22.34 31.28
C PHE A 133 -7.14 -21.01 30.62
N ASP A 134 -6.84 -21.00 29.32
CA ASP A 134 -6.68 -19.77 28.54
C ASP A 134 -7.99 -18.97 28.42
N PHE A 135 -9.15 -19.63 28.33
CA PHE A 135 -10.45 -18.95 28.38
C PHE A 135 -10.75 -18.36 29.76
N LEU A 136 -10.44 -19.09 30.84
CA LEU A 136 -10.56 -18.53 32.20
C LEU A 136 -9.64 -17.34 32.41
N ALA A 137 -8.39 -17.44 31.95
CA ALA A 137 -7.43 -16.36 32.06
C ALA A 137 -7.93 -15.08 31.39
N LEU A 138 -8.65 -15.19 30.27
CA LEU A 138 -9.26 -14.05 29.59
C LEU A 138 -10.29 -13.32 30.45
N ILE A 139 -11.06 -14.03 31.29
CA ILE A 139 -12.00 -13.40 32.23
C ILE A 139 -11.26 -12.46 33.17
N PHE A 140 -10.10 -12.86 33.69
CA PHE A 140 -9.33 -12.02 34.62
C PHE A 140 -8.80 -10.75 33.95
N ILE A 141 -8.41 -10.83 32.67
CA ILE A 141 -7.99 -9.65 31.91
C ILE A 141 -9.16 -8.68 31.71
N ILE A 142 -10.33 -9.18 31.29
CA ILE A 142 -11.52 -8.34 31.09
C ILE A 142 -12.02 -7.79 32.42
N LEU A 143 -11.95 -8.58 33.50
CA LEU A 143 -12.30 -8.12 34.85
C LEU A 143 -11.38 -7.00 35.32
N ALA A 144 -10.08 -7.06 35.02
CA ALA A 144 -9.15 -5.98 35.31
C ALA A 144 -9.50 -4.70 34.55
N ILE A 145 -9.93 -4.81 33.28
CA ILE A 145 -10.43 -3.67 32.50
C ILE A 145 -11.69 -3.07 33.13
N VAL A 146 -12.69 -3.90 33.47
CA VAL A 146 -13.92 -3.46 34.13
C VAL A 146 -13.62 -2.80 35.49
N LEU A 147 -12.70 -3.37 36.27
CA LEU A 147 -12.29 -2.81 37.56
C LEU A 147 -11.57 -1.47 37.38
N SER A 148 -10.69 -1.35 36.39
CA SER A 148 -10.03 -0.09 36.05
C SER A 148 -11.06 1.00 35.71
N GLN A 149 -12.05 0.68 34.89
CA GLN A 149 -13.12 1.61 34.52
C GLN A 149 -14.02 2.00 35.70
N LEU A 150 -14.30 1.07 36.61
CA LEU A 150 -15.02 1.34 37.86
C LEU A 150 -14.23 2.32 38.74
N LEU A 151 -12.92 2.13 38.89
CA LEU A 151 -12.06 3.01 39.67
C LEU A 151 -11.98 4.42 39.07
N THR A 152 -12.02 4.55 37.74
CA THR A 152 -12.04 5.85 37.05
C THR A 152 -13.44 6.43 36.87
N SER A 153 -14.49 5.79 37.40
CA SER A 153 -15.91 6.19 37.23
C SER A 153 -16.38 6.33 35.77
N ASN A 154 -15.74 5.59 34.86
CA ASN A 154 -16.01 5.60 33.41
C ASN A 154 -16.43 4.20 32.94
N LEU A 155 -17.42 3.60 33.61
CA LEU A 155 -17.89 2.26 33.26
C LEU A 155 -18.63 2.28 31.92
N GLU A 156 -18.01 1.72 30.89
CA GLU A 156 -18.61 1.63 29.56
C GLU A 156 -19.39 0.31 29.42
N GLY A 157 -20.62 0.36 28.87
CA GLY A 157 -21.52 -0.80 28.81
C GLY A 157 -20.99 -2.00 28.02
N TRP A 158 -20.11 -1.76 27.04
CA TRP A 158 -19.48 -2.84 26.27
C TRP A 158 -18.55 -3.71 27.13
N ALA A 159 -17.94 -3.16 28.18
CA ALA A 159 -16.98 -3.88 29.02
C ALA A 159 -17.70 -4.96 29.84
N LEU A 160 -18.89 -4.65 30.34
CA LEU A 160 -19.78 -5.60 30.99
C LEU A 160 -20.29 -6.67 30.03
N GLY A 161 -20.63 -6.28 28.79
CA GLY A 161 -21.03 -7.23 27.74
C GLY A 161 -19.92 -8.23 27.39
N ALA A 162 -18.69 -7.75 27.24
CA ALA A 162 -17.51 -8.57 27.00
C ALA A 162 -17.24 -9.54 28.16
N LEU A 163 -17.37 -9.07 29.40
CA LEU A 163 -17.23 -9.91 30.60
C LEU A 163 -18.29 -11.02 30.62
N GLY A 164 -19.55 -10.69 30.36
CA GLY A 164 -20.65 -11.65 30.29
C GLY A 164 -20.44 -12.73 29.22
N LEU A 165 -19.96 -12.33 28.03
CA LEU A 165 -19.62 -13.27 26.96
C LEU A 165 -18.46 -14.20 27.37
N ALA A 166 -17.37 -13.64 27.90
CA ALA A 166 -16.20 -14.42 28.33
C ALA A 166 -16.54 -15.42 29.45
N MET A 167 -17.38 -15.01 30.40
CA MET A 167 -17.91 -15.91 31.44
C MET A 167 -18.73 -17.04 30.83
N THR A 168 -19.66 -16.72 29.92
CA THR A 168 -20.53 -17.72 29.29
C THR A 168 -19.71 -18.77 28.53
N VAL A 169 -18.78 -18.32 27.68
CA VAL A 169 -17.91 -19.23 26.90
C VAL A 169 -17.05 -20.09 27.82
N SER A 170 -16.49 -19.52 28.87
CA SER A 170 -15.66 -20.26 29.81
C SER A 170 -16.46 -21.29 30.62
N ILE A 171 -17.67 -20.95 31.06
CA ILE A 171 -18.57 -21.87 31.76
C ILE A 171 -18.92 -23.04 30.84
N ILE A 172 -19.27 -22.78 29.58
CA ILE A 172 -19.56 -23.82 28.58
C ILE A 172 -18.34 -24.70 28.36
N ALA A 173 -17.15 -24.11 28.15
CA ALA A 173 -15.92 -24.86 27.93
C ALA A 173 -15.59 -25.76 29.14
N PHE A 174 -15.68 -25.24 30.36
CA PHE A 174 -15.43 -26.02 31.57
C PHE A 174 -16.48 -27.11 31.81
N ALA A 175 -17.76 -26.81 31.61
CA ALA A 175 -18.83 -27.80 31.70
C ALA A 175 -18.64 -28.91 30.67
N MET A 176 -18.31 -28.57 29.43
CA MET A 176 -18.02 -29.55 28.39
C MET A 176 -16.89 -30.49 28.79
N LEU A 177 -15.78 -29.96 29.30
CA LEU A 177 -14.59 -30.76 29.62
C LEU A 177 -14.71 -31.59 30.90
N PHE A 178 -15.28 -31.04 31.97
CA PHE A 178 -15.26 -31.67 33.29
C PHE A 178 -16.59 -32.29 33.71
N ILE A 179 -17.68 -32.04 32.96
CA ILE A 179 -19.01 -32.60 33.24
C ILE A 179 -19.48 -33.46 32.07
N VAL A 180 -19.57 -32.88 30.86
CA VAL A 180 -20.19 -33.55 29.71
C VAL A 180 -19.32 -34.70 29.20
N VAL A 181 -18.03 -34.48 28.97
CA VAL A 181 -17.12 -35.54 28.48
C VAL A 181 -17.08 -36.74 29.44
N PRO A 182 -16.85 -36.58 30.76
CA PRO A 182 -16.88 -37.71 31.69
C PRO A 182 -18.26 -38.39 31.80
N TRP A 183 -19.34 -37.61 31.74
CA TRP A 183 -20.70 -38.15 31.76
C TRP A 183 -21.01 -39.00 30.51
N MET A 184 -20.63 -38.51 29.32
CA MET A 184 -20.75 -39.25 28.07
C MET A 184 -19.94 -40.54 28.14
N ASN A 185 -18.70 -40.45 28.64
CA ASN A 185 -17.82 -41.60 28.82
C ASN A 185 -18.46 -42.69 29.68
N LYS A 186 -19.01 -42.31 30.84
CA LYS A 186 -19.71 -43.23 31.74
C LYS A 186 -20.94 -43.86 31.08
N LYS A 187 -21.77 -43.07 30.37
CA LYS A 187 -22.95 -43.60 29.66
C LYS A 187 -22.61 -44.56 28.52
N MET A 188 -21.50 -44.32 27.82
CA MET A 188 -21.03 -45.21 26.75
C MET A 188 -20.54 -46.56 27.30
N GLN A 189 -20.08 -46.59 28.56
CA GLN A 189 -19.67 -47.82 29.24
C GLN A 189 -20.83 -48.59 29.88
N THR A 190 -21.88 -47.92 30.38
CA THR A 190 -22.93 -48.55 31.21
C THR A 190 -24.34 -48.57 30.60
N GLY A 191 -24.57 -48.07 29.37
CA GLY A 191 -25.92 -47.87 28.80
C GLY A 191 -26.20 -48.60 27.48
N TRP A 192 -27.39 -48.35 26.89
CA TRP A 192 -27.88 -48.89 25.60
C TRP A 192 -26.97 -48.59 24.39
N LEU A 193 -26.03 -47.63 24.52
CA LEU A 193 -24.98 -47.35 23.55
C LEU A 193 -23.86 -48.41 23.52
N GLY A 194 -23.77 -49.29 24.54
CA GLY A 194 -22.76 -50.34 24.68
C GLY A 194 -22.70 -51.33 23.50
N THR A 195 -23.83 -51.53 22.81
CA THR A 195 -23.92 -52.39 21.62
C THR A 195 -23.34 -51.74 20.36
N ILE A 196 -23.30 -50.41 20.29
CA ILE A 196 -22.69 -49.65 19.18
C ILE A 196 -21.18 -49.46 19.43
N THR A 197 -20.78 -49.36 20.69
CA THR A 197 -19.37 -49.16 21.09
C THR A 197 -18.49 -50.41 20.91
N SER A 198 -19.08 -51.60 20.85
CA SER A 198 -18.36 -52.86 20.59
C SER A 198 -18.04 -53.11 19.10
N HIS A 199 -18.55 -52.26 18.20
CA HIS A 199 -18.29 -52.39 16.77
C HIS A 199 -16.81 -52.09 16.47
N LYS A 200 -16.15 -52.94 15.67
CA LYS A 200 -14.69 -52.87 15.37
C LYS A 200 -14.20 -51.49 14.88
N TRP A 201 -15.08 -50.70 14.28
CA TRP A 201 -14.76 -49.37 13.72
C TRP A 201 -14.96 -48.23 14.73
N VAL A 202 -15.76 -48.47 15.77
CA VAL A 202 -16.12 -47.47 16.80
C VAL A 202 -15.30 -47.67 18.06
N HIS A 203 -14.93 -48.92 18.38
CA HIS A 203 -14.10 -49.27 19.54
C HIS A 203 -12.83 -48.40 19.70
N PRO A 204 -12.02 -48.13 18.65
CA PRO A 204 -10.82 -47.30 18.81
C PRO A 204 -11.12 -45.85 19.23
N LEU A 205 -12.25 -45.30 18.78
CA LEU A 205 -12.69 -43.94 19.15
C LEU A 205 -13.19 -43.89 20.60
N VAL A 206 -13.92 -44.93 21.02
CA VAL A 206 -14.41 -45.05 22.41
C VAL A 206 -13.25 -45.24 23.37
N GLU A 207 -12.27 -46.07 23.01
CA GLU A 207 -11.06 -46.27 23.81
C GLU A 207 -10.24 -44.97 23.92
N LEU A 208 -10.11 -44.21 22.84
CA LEU A 208 -9.47 -42.91 22.86
C LEU A 208 -10.21 -41.91 23.78
N LEU A 209 -11.54 -41.85 23.71
CA LEU A 209 -12.37 -41.02 24.59
C LEU A 209 -12.25 -41.42 26.07
N ASN A 210 -12.20 -42.73 26.35
CA ASN A 210 -11.99 -43.25 27.69
C ASN A 210 -10.65 -42.76 28.27
N LYS A 211 -9.55 -43.02 27.56
CA LYS A 211 -8.20 -42.62 27.98
C LYS A 211 -8.06 -41.10 28.12
N PHE A 212 -8.68 -40.35 27.23
CA PHE A 212 -8.75 -38.89 27.32
C PHE A 212 -9.50 -38.43 28.58
N SER A 213 -10.67 -39.01 28.86
CA SER A 213 -11.44 -38.68 30.07
C SER A 213 -10.67 -39.03 31.35
N ASP A 214 -9.93 -40.14 31.37
CA ASP A 214 -9.13 -40.55 32.51
C ASP A 214 -7.97 -39.57 32.76
N SER A 215 -7.25 -39.20 31.70
CA SER A 215 -6.17 -38.19 31.75
C SER A 215 -6.66 -36.81 32.24
N LEU A 216 -7.84 -36.38 31.77
CA LEU A 216 -8.50 -35.16 32.27
C LEU A 216 -8.81 -35.23 33.77
N MET A 217 -9.34 -36.36 34.23
CA MET A 217 -9.69 -36.55 35.64
C MET A 217 -8.46 -36.68 36.55
N MET A 218 -7.36 -37.26 36.05
CA MET A 218 -6.07 -37.26 36.74
C MET A 218 -5.52 -35.84 36.92
N THR A 219 -5.57 -35.03 35.86
CA THR A 219 -5.15 -33.62 35.92
C THR A 219 -5.96 -32.83 36.95
N LYS A 220 -7.28 -33.07 37.01
CA LYS A 220 -8.16 -32.47 38.03
C LYS A 220 -7.78 -32.89 39.47
N LYS A 221 -7.41 -34.16 39.67
CA LYS A 221 -7.03 -34.70 40.99
C LYS A 221 -5.63 -34.26 41.45
N ALA A 222 -4.73 -33.96 40.52
CA ALA A 222 -3.34 -33.61 40.80
C ALA A 222 -3.13 -32.24 41.48
N GLY A 223 -4.19 -31.43 41.66
CA GLY A 223 -4.11 -30.17 42.42
C GLY A 223 -3.30 -29.05 41.75
N VAL A 224 -2.90 -29.20 40.48
CA VAL A 224 -2.12 -28.19 39.75
C VAL A 224 -2.96 -27.04 39.17
N THR A 225 -4.27 -27.08 39.34
CA THR A 225 -5.26 -26.11 38.81
C THR A 225 -4.84 -24.65 39.01
N THR A 226 -4.46 -24.27 40.24
CA THR A 226 -4.08 -22.88 40.56
C THR A 226 -2.79 -22.47 39.85
N LYS A 227 -1.81 -23.37 39.76
CA LYS A 227 -0.55 -23.11 39.04
C LYS A 227 -0.79 -22.92 37.55
N VAL A 228 -1.57 -23.81 36.94
CA VAL A 228 -1.89 -23.75 35.50
C VAL A 228 -2.72 -22.50 35.19
N LEU A 229 -3.69 -22.15 36.03
CA LEU A 229 -4.45 -20.90 35.90
C LEU A 229 -3.54 -19.68 36.00
N GLY A 230 -2.66 -19.62 37.00
CA GLY A 230 -1.69 -18.53 37.16
C GLY A 230 -0.77 -18.36 35.94
N LEU A 231 -0.22 -19.47 35.43
CA LEU A 231 0.58 -19.46 34.20
C LEU A 231 -0.22 -18.98 32.99
N SER A 232 -1.50 -19.35 32.89
CA SER A 232 -2.38 -18.93 31.79
C SER A 232 -2.72 -17.44 31.87
N ILE A 233 -2.96 -16.90 33.08
CA ILE A 233 -3.14 -15.46 33.31
C ILE A 233 -1.88 -14.69 32.90
N ILE A 234 -0.69 -15.16 33.32
CA ILE A 234 0.59 -14.53 32.94
C ILE A 234 0.78 -14.56 31.41
N ILE A 235 0.55 -15.71 30.77
CA ILE A 235 0.66 -15.84 29.31
C ILE A 235 -0.28 -14.87 28.60
N ARG A 236 -1.53 -14.75 29.05
CA ARG A 236 -2.52 -13.86 28.43
C ARG A 236 -2.21 -12.38 28.67
N ALA A 237 -1.88 -12.00 29.90
CA ALA A 237 -1.48 -10.64 30.24
C ALA A 237 -0.28 -10.19 29.41
N LEU A 238 0.78 -11.00 29.38
CA LEU A 238 1.97 -10.73 28.57
C LEU A 238 1.65 -10.70 27.09
N LYS A 239 0.79 -11.59 26.58
CA LYS A 239 0.42 -11.61 25.16
C LYS A 239 -0.26 -10.32 24.74
N TYR A 240 -1.30 -9.89 25.47
CA TYR A 240 -2.02 -8.67 25.13
C TYR A 240 -1.17 -7.42 25.34
N PHE A 241 -0.32 -7.40 26.37
CA PHE A 241 0.63 -6.31 26.55
C PHE A 241 1.68 -6.28 25.44
N GLY A 242 2.22 -7.43 25.02
CA GLY A 242 3.13 -7.52 23.89
C GLY A 242 2.50 -7.05 22.58
N PHE A 243 1.28 -7.49 22.28
CA PHE A 243 0.55 -6.99 21.12
C PHE A 243 0.22 -5.50 21.21
N TYR A 244 -0.03 -4.97 22.42
CA TYR A 244 -0.15 -3.53 22.63
C TYR A 244 1.16 -2.80 22.31
N LEU A 245 2.33 -3.36 22.63
CA LEU A 245 3.61 -2.77 22.21
C LEU A 245 3.76 -2.72 20.69
N ILE A 246 3.41 -3.80 19.97
CA ILE A 246 3.44 -3.77 18.49
C ILE A 246 2.43 -2.74 17.96
N PHE A 247 1.22 -2.72 18.52
CA PHE A 247 0.22 -1.72 18.15
C PHE A 247 0.78 -0.31 18.30
N MET A 248 1.43 0.01 19.44
CA MET A 248 2.08 1.32 19.65
C MET A 248 3.26 1.55 18.69
N ALA A 249 4.03 0.50 18.36
CA ALA A 249 5.11 0.57 17.39
C ALA A 249 4.63 1.02 16.00
N VAL A 250 3.41 0.60 15.64
CA VAL A 250 2.77 0.88 14.34
C VAL A 250 1.96 2.18 14.38
N ALA A 251 1.15 2.36 15.41
CA ALA A 251 0.20 3.46 15.54
C ALA A 251 0.91 4.79 15.82
N LYS A 252 1.90 4.82 16.71
CA LYS A 252 2.52 6.08 17.14
C LYS A 252 3.18 6.87 15.98
N PRO A 253 3.89 6.23 15.02
CA PRO A 253 4.51 6.97 13.92
C PRO A 253 3.55 7.31 12.77
N SER A 254 2.47 6.54 12.59
CA SER A 254 1.62 6.62 11.38
C SER A 254 0.17 7.06 11.66
N PHE A 255 -0.31 6.97 12.90
CA PHE A 255 -1.71 7.14 13.29
C PHE A 255 -1.84 7.72 14.72
N GLU A 256 -1.60 9.02 14.87
CA GLU A 256 -1.64 9.70 16.18
C GLU A 256 -3.00 9.53 16.90
N SER A 257 -4.10 9.60 16.15
CA SER A 257 -5.48 9.40 16.67
C SER A 257 -5.67 8.04 17.35
N LEU A 258 -4.99 7.00 16.87
CA LEU A 258 -5.04 5.64 17.41
C LEU A 258 -4.05 5.44 18.56
N ALA A 259 -2.89 6.11 18.51
CA ALA A 259 -1.88 6.04 19.56
C ALA A 259 -2.34 6.66 20.88
N VAL A 260 -3.27 7.62 20.84
CA VAL A 260 -3.84 8.29 22.02
C VAL A 260 -5.02 7.51 22.62
N LEU A 261 -5.49 6.44 21.97
CA LEU A 261 -6.60 5.64 22.49
C LEU A 261 -6.27 5.04 23.88
N PRO A 262 -7.24 5.02 24.81
CA PRO A 262 -7.07 4.34 26.08
C PRO A 262 -6.66 2.87 25.89
N MET A 263 -5.70 2.40 26.69
CA MET A 263 -5.12 1.06 26.58
C MET A 263 -6.21 -0.02 26.61
N GLU A 264 -7.24 0.15 27.44
CA GLU A 264 -8.37 -0.76 27.54
C GLU A 264 -9.12 -0.95 26.21
N LYS A 265 -9.28 0.11 25.40
CA LYS A 265 -9.96 0.03 24.10
C LYS A 265 -9.12 -0.74 23.09
N VAL A 266 -7.81 -0.50 23.07
CA VAL A 266 -6.87 -1.23 22.22
C VAL A 266 -6.79 -2.71 22.62
N MET A 267 -6.70 -3.00 23.92
CA MET A 267 -6.69 -4.38 24.43
C MET A 267 -7.94 -5.15 24.02
N MET A 268 -9.11 -4.50 24.04
CA MET A 268 -10.35 -5.13 23.62
C MET A 268 -10.39 -5.41 22.12
N ALA A 269 -9.88 -4.50 21.30
CA ALA A 269 -9.74 -4.73 19.87
C ALA A 269 -8.82 -5.93 19.59
N LEU A 270 -7.68 -6.02 20.30
CA LEU A 270 -6.75 -7.14 20.22
C LEU A 270 -7.40 -8.48 20.61
N ILE A 271 -8.20 -8.50 21.67
CA ILE A 271 -9.00 -9.68 22.07
C ILE A 271 -10.01 -10.04 20.96
N GLY A 272 -10.68 -9.04 20.38
CA GLY A 272 -11.59 -9.21 19.25
C GLY A 272 -10.93 -9.87 18.05
N GLY A 273 -9.70 -9.46 17.71
CA GLY A 273 -8.90 -10.07 16.65
C GLY A 273 -8.60 -11.54 16.92
N GLU A 274 -8.23 -11.88 18.14
CA GLU A 274 -8.04 -13.29 18.50
C GLU A 274 -9.32 -14.12 18.41
N VAL A 275 -10.47 -13.55 18.77
CA VAL A 275 -11.79 -14.19 18.62
C VAL A 275 -12.13 -14.37 17.13
N GLY A 276 -11.75 -13.42 16.27
CA GLY A 276 -11.88 -13.53 14.82
C GLY A 276 -11.01 -14.64 14.22
N ALA A 277 -9.71 -14.65 14.53
CA ALA A 277 -8.76 -15.71 14.14
C ALA A 277 -9.12 -17.09 14.72
N SER A 278 -9.93 -17.07 15.77
CA SER A 278 -10.42 -18.24 16.47
C SER A 278 -11.55 -18.99 15.73
N LEU A 279 -12.21 -18.32 14.79
CA LEU A 279 -13.30 -18.92 14.02
C LEU A 279 -12.77 -20.02 13.09
N PRO A 280 -13.53 -21.10 12.85
CA PRO A 280 -13.13 -22.20 11.97
C PRO A 280 -13.25 -21.83 10.48
N LEU A 281 -12.72 -20.66 10.12
CA LEU A 281 -12.70 -20.16 8.75
C LEU A 281 -11.50 -20.76 7.98
N PRO A 282 -11.64 -21.03 6.68
CA PRO A 282 -10.54 -21.51 5.85
C PRO A 282 -9.65 -20.33 5.44
N VAL A 283 -9.09 -19.60 6.42
CA VAL A 283 -8.17 -18.48 6.20
C VAL A 283 -6.72 -18.93 6.40
N LEU A 284 -5.81 -18.39 5.60
CA LEU A 284 -4.37 -18.64 5.70
C LEU A 284 -3.74 -17.60 6.64
N MET A 285 -2.92 -18.03 7.60
CA MET A 285 -2.28 -17.12 8.59
C MET A 285 -3.29 -16.29 9.40
N SER A 286 -4.56 -16.71 9.45
CA SER A 286 -5.67 -15.94 10.02
C SER A 286 -5.92 -14.55 9.41
N PHE A 287 -5.26 -14.21 8.29
CA PHE A 287 -5.46 -12.96 7.58
C PHE A 287 -6.91 -12.83 7.09
N GLY A 288 -7.46 -11.63 7.29
CA GLY A 288 -8.86 -11.27 7.08
C GLY A 288 -9.71 -11.50 8.32
N SER A 289 -9.60 -12.68 8.97
CA SER A 289 -10.42 -13.00 10.14
C SER A 289 -9.98 -12.26 11.41
N TYR A 290 -8.67 -12.11 11.60
CA TYR A 290 -8.11 -11.35 12.71
C TYR A 290 -8.50 -9.87 12.57
N GLU A 291 -8.25 -9.31 11.39
CA GLU A 291 -8.56 -7.93 11.06
C GLU A 291 -10.07 -7.64 11.19
N ALA A 292 -10.94 -8.54 10.71
CA ALA A 292 -12.38 -8.41 10.88
C ALA A 292 -12.81 -8.37 12.35
N GLY A 293 -12.22 -9.25 13.19
CA GLY A 293 -12.47 -9.25 14.62
C GLY A 293 -12.05 -7.95 15.30
N THR A 294 -10.86 -7.43 14.96
CA THR A 294 -10.37 -6.15 15.51
C THR A 294 -11.21 -4.95 15.04
N SER A 295 -11.53 -4.90 13.75
CA SER A 295 -12.27 -3.79 13.14
C SER A 295 -13.69 -3.70 13.68
N LEU A 296 -14.36 -4.85 13.85
CA LEU A 296 -15.68 -4.90 14.47
C LEU A 296 -15.65 -4.31 15.89
N VAL A 297 -14.63 -4.64 16.69
CA VAL A 297 -14.52 -4.10 18.04
C VAL A 297 -14.21 -2.61 18.00
N PHE A 298 -13.29 -2.13 17.17
CA PHE A 298 -13.03 -0.70 17.04
C PHE A 298 -14.26 0.09 16.60
N TYR A 299 -15.06 -0.45 15.68
CA TYR A 299 -16.35 0.11 15.30
C TYR A 299 -17.32 0.20 16.48
N LEU A 300 -17.47 -0.89 17.25
CA LEU A 300 -18.35 -0.92 18.44
C LEU A 300 -17.87 0.02 19.57
N LEU A 301 -16.56 0.28 19.64
CA LEU A 301 -15.95 1.20 20.60
C LEU A 301 -16.02 2.67 20.14
N GLY A 302 -16.54 2.95 18.94
CA GLY A 302 -16.72 4.30 18.40
C GLY A 302 -15.43 4.95 17.92
N VAL A 303 -14.43 4.18 17.50
CA VAL A 303 -13.21 4.73 16.90
C VAL A 303 -13.56 5.34 15.54
N ALA A 304 -13.25 6.62 15.33
CA ALA A 304 -13.61 7.31 14.09
C ALA A 304 -12.76 6.85 12.89
N ASP A 305 -11.46 6.65 13.10
CA ASP A 305 -10.52 6.26 12.05
C ASP A 305 -10.50 4.74 11.82
N GLN A 306 -11.54 4.23 11.16
CA GLN A 306 -11.67 2.79 10.87
C GLN A 306 -10.65 2.29 9.84
N ALA A 307 -10.27 3.11 8.87
CA ALA A 307 -9.28 2.75 7.86
C ALA A 307 -7.88 2.65 8.46
N GLY A 308 -7.47 3.65 9.24
CA GLY A 308 -6.21 3.62 9.99
C GLY A 308 -6.20 2.47 11.00
N ALA A 309 -7.32 2.20 11.67
CA ALA A 309 -7.42 1.08 12.61
C ALA A 309 -7.22 -0.26 11.91
N LEU A 310 -7.87 -0.50 10.77
CA LEU A 310 -7.68 -1.71 9.96
C LEU A 310 -6.21 -1.89 9.57
N ILE A 311 -5.57 -0.83 9.05
CA ILE A 311 -4.18 -0.92 8.58
C ILE A 311 -3.19 -1.06 9.72
N THR A 312 -3.41 -0.37 10.84
CA THR A 312 -2.62 -0.54 12.06
C THR A 312 -2.70 -1.98 12.56
N MET A 313 -3.89 -2.57 12.59
CA MET A 313 -4.08 -3.95 13.04
C MET A 313 -3.51 -4.97 12.06
N LEU A 314 -3.64 -4.74 10.75
CA LEU A 314 -3.02 -5.57 9.73
C LEU A 314 -1.48 -5.55 9.87
N CYS A 315 -0.87 -4.37 10.03
CA CYS A 315 0.58 -4.25 10.23
C CYS A 315 1.01 -4.89 11.56
N THR A 316 0.24 -4.69 12.63
CA THR A 316 0.46 -5.35 13.93
C THR A 316 0.45 -6.87 13.79
N HIS A 317 -0.49 -7.40 13.02
CA HIS A 317 -0.61 -8.82 12.75
C HIS A 317 0.57 -9.32 11.89
N ILE A 318 0.93 -8.63 10.80
CA ILE A 318 2.10 -8.97 9.97
C ILE A 318 3.38 -9.05 10.81
N VAL A 319 3.64 -8.05 11.65
CA VAL A 319 4.84 -8.00 12.50
C VAL A 319 4.85 -9.16 13.49
N SER A 320 3.75 -9.41 14.20
CA SER A 320 3.68 -10.54 15.13
C SER A 320 3.92 -11.89 14.42
N GLN A 321 3.34 -12.07 13.23
CA GLN A 321 3.56 -13.25 12.41
C GLN A 321 5.03 -13.42 11.98
N MET A 322 5.74 -12.33 11.67
CA MET A 322 7.17 -12.40 11.35
C MET A 322 8.00 -12.98 12.51
N TYR A 323 7.69 -12.63 13.76
CA TYR A 323 8.36 -13.20 14.94
C TYR A 323 8.06 -14.70 15.08
N ASP A 324 6.78 -15.09 14.96
CA ASP A 324 6.37 -16.49 15.06
C ASP A 324 7.00 -17.36 13.96
N TYR A 325 7.03 -16.89 12.71
CA TYR A 325 7.65 -17.62 11.59
C TYR A 325 9.17 -17.72 11.72
N THR A 326 9.83 -16.63 12.10
CA THR A 326 11.29 -16.62 12.25
C THR A 326 11.72 -17.57 13.37
N CYS A 327 11.12 -17.43 14.55
CA CYS A 327 11.43 -18.28 15.70
C CYS A 327 11.05 -19.75 15.43
N GLY A 328 9.84 -20.00 14.95
CA GLY A 328 9.35 -21.35 14.68
C GLY A 328 10.15 -22.08 13.61
N THR A 329 10.62 -21.38 12.56
CA THR A 329 11.46 -21.97 11.52
C THR A 329 12.84 -22.35 12.07
N ILE A 330 13.48 -21.48 12.85
CA ILE A 330 14.76 -21.78 13.51
C ILE A 330 14.62 -23.01 14.41
N LEU A 331 13.57 -23.06 15.24
CA LEU A 331 13.31 -24.19 16.14
C LEU A 331 12.94 -25.48 15.39
N LEU A 332 12.26 -25.38 14.23
CA LEU A 332 11.97 -26.54 13.37
C LEU A 332 13.26 -27.12 12.77
N VAL A 333 14.17 -26.28 12.30
CA VAL A 333 15.47 -26.73 11.79
C VAL A 333 16.25 -27.46 12.88
N ILE A 334 16.32 -26.87 14.09
CA ILE A 334 16.95 -27.50 15.26
C ILE A 334 16.28 -28.85 15.56
N PHE A 335 14.94 -28.89 15.62
CA PHE A 335 14.20 -30.13 15.87
C PHE A 335 14.53 -31.23 14.85
N ILE A 336 14.58 -30.90 13.56
CA ILE A 336 14.91 -31.87 12.49
C ILE A 336 16.36 -32.36 12.60
N MET A 337 17.30 -31.49 12.98
CA MET A 337 18.70 -31.87 13.16
C MET A 337 18.90 -32.87 14.31
N PHE A 338 18.16 -32.70 15.42
CA PHE A 338 18.30 -33.53 16.61
C PHE A 338 17.38 -34.77 16.64
N ASN A 339 16.23 -34.73 15.96
CA ASN A 339 15.31 -35.88 15.86
C ASN A 339 15.40 -36.55 14.48
N ARG A 340 15.91 -37.79 14.44
CA ARG A 340 15.88 -38.65 13.25
C ARG A 340 14.44 -39.12 12.97
N ILE A 341 13.65 -38.32 12.26
CA ILE A 341 12.26 -38.68 11.90
C ILE A 341 12.26 -39.96 11.04
N HIS A 342 11.64 -41.03 11.55
CA HIS A 342 11.40 -42.26 10.80
C HIS A 342 10.42 -42.01 9.64
N LYS A 343 10.88 -42.20 8.39
CA LYS A 343 10.06 -42.01 7.18
C LYS A 343 8.95 -43.07 7.10
N LYS A 344 7.67 -42.68 7.24
CA LYS A 344 6.52 -43.43 6.69
C LYS A 344 5.99 -42.76 5.42
N LYS A 345 5.86 -43.53 4.33
CA LYS A 345 5.36 -43.10 3.01
C LYS A 345 3.89 -42.68 3.09
N LEU A 346 3.54 -41.48 2.61
CA LEU A 346 2.15 -41.08 2.31
C LEU A 346 2.01 -40.70 0.81
N ARG A 347 1.03 -41.30 0.10
CA ARG A 347 0.75 -40.99 -1.31
C ARG A 347 -0.76 -41.13 -1.63
N LYS A 348 -1.44 -40.07 -2.12
CA LYS A 348 -2.69 -40.13 -2.92
C LYS A 348 -2.84 -38.85 -3.79
N ARG A 349 -3.30 -38.99 -5.05
CA ARG A 349 -3.53 -37.92 -6.06
C ARG A 349 -4.94 -37.30 -5.91
N ALA A 350 -5.09 -36.01 -6.28
CA ALA A 350 -6.36 -35.25 -6.25
C ALA A 350 -6.97 -35.08 -7.66
N SER A 351 -8.30 -34.88 -7.75
CA SER A 351 -9.09 -34.85 -9.00
C SER A 351 -9.10 -33.49 -9.73
N LEU A 352 -9.39 -33.51 -11.04
CA LEU A 352 -9.34 -32.39 -11.99
C LEU A 352 -10.31 -31.23 -11.65
N ALA A 353 -11.51 -31.54 -11.14
CA ALA A 353 -12.47 -30.51 -10.71
C ALA A 353 -11.94 -29.68 -9.54
N LEU A 354 -11.20 -30.30 -8.60
CA LEU A 354 -10.58 -29.64 -7.46
C LEU A 354 -9.47 -28.66 -7.90
N TRP A 355 -8.77 -28.98 -8.99
CA TRP A 355 -7.78 -28.11 -9.62
C TRP A 355 -8.42 -26.86 -10.21
N LEU A 356 -9.51 -27.01 -10.97
CA LEU A 356 -10.26 -25.91 -11.55
C LEU A 356 -10.79 -24.95 -10.48
N THR A 357 -11.35 -25.46 -9.38
CA THR A 357 -11.84 -24.60 -8.30
C THR A 357 -10.71 -23.86 -7.59
N ALA A 358 -9.60 -24.53 -7.27
CA ALA A 358 -8.47 -23.87 -6.60
C ALA A 358 -7.75 -22.86 -7.50
N PHE A 359 -7.66 -23.15 -8.80
CA PHE A 359 -7.09 -22.24 -9.79
C PHE A 359 -7.99 -21.01 -9.94
N VAL A 360 -9.30 -21.19 -10.08
CA VAL A 360 -10.24 -20.06 -10.13
C VAL A 360 -10.21 -19.26 -8.83
N THR A 361 -10.31 -19.88 -7.64
CA THR A 361 -10.33 -19.11 -6.38
C THR A 361 -9.01 -18.39 -6.09
N PHE A 362 -7.86 -19.01 -6.39
CA PHE A 362 -6.55 -18.36 -6.24
C PHE A 362 -6.39 -17.22 -7.25
N PHE A 363 -6.66 -17.43 -8.55
CA PHE A 363 -6.50 -16.37 -9.56
C PHE A 363 -7.57 -15.28 -9.45
N THR A 364 -8.79 -15.58 -9.01
CA THR A 364 -9.81 -14.55 -8.75
C THR A 364 -9.48 -13.77 -7.47
N GLY A 365 -9.04 -14.43 -6.39
CA GLY A 365 -8.61 -13.77 -5.15
C GLY A 365 -7.34 -12.94 -5.33
N SER A 366 -6.32 -13.50 -5.99
CA SER A 366 -5.10 -12.79 -6.37
C SER A 366 -5.36 -11.73 -7.43
N GLY A 367 -6.33 -11.92 -8.32
CA GLY A 367 -6.75 -10.93 -9.31
C GLY A 367 -7.46 -9.76 -8.65
N LEU A 368 -8.36 -10.00 -7.69
CA LEU A 368 -9.00 -8.96 -6.90
C LEU A 368 -8.01 -8.23 -5.99
N LEU A 369 -7.09 -8.96 -5.33
CA LEU A 369 -6.01 -8.35 -4.54
C LEU A 369 -5.03 -7.60 -5.44
N ALA A 370 -4.74 -8.08 -6.65
CA ALA A 370 -3.89 -7.36 -7.61
C ALA A 370 -4.61 -6.15 -8.20
N LEU A 371 -5.93 -6.19 -8.36
CA LEU A 371 -6.74 -5.04 -8.76
C LEU A 371 -6.83 -4.02 -7.64
N GLU A 372 -7.01 -4.45 -6.39
CA GLU A 372 -6.99 -3.59 -5.20
C GLU A 372 -5.56 -3.10 -4.90
N TYR A 373 -4.52 -3.90 -5.07
CA TYR A 373 -3.12 -3.48 -4.97
C TYR A 373 -2.73 -2.56 -6.10
N ARG A 374 -3.28 -2.74 -7.31
CA ARG A 374 -3.09 -1.81 -8.44
C ARG A 374 -3.92 -0.55 -8.25
N ALA A 375 -5.09 -0.62 -7.63
CA ALA A 375 -5.91 0.53 -7.25
C ALA A 375 -5.28 1.29 -6.07
N ALA A 376 -4.70 0.59 -5.09
CA ALA A 376 -3.99 1.10 -3.93
C ALA A 376 -2.54 1.49 -4.24
N ASN A 377 -1.93 1.00 -5.31
CA ASN A 377 -0.70 1.57 -5.87
C ASN A 377 -1.03 2.76 -6.77
N LYS A 378 -2.16 2.76 -7.47
CA LYS A 378 -2.67 3.97 -8.13
C LYS A 378 -3.09 5.05 -7.12
N ALA A 379 -3.57 4.67 -5.93
CA ALA A 379 -3.94 5.58 -4.83
C ALA A 379 -2.75 5.89 -3.91
N GLY A 380 -1.84 4.94 -3.68
CA GLY A 380 -0.57 5.13 -2.98
C GLY A 380 0.44 5.92 -3.80
N ALA A 381 0.23 6.04 -5.11
CA ALA A 381 0.88 7.03 -5.95
C ALA A 381 0.16 8.40 -5.95
N LEU A 382 -0.85 8.58 -5.07
CA LEU A 382 -1.43 9.86 -4.66
C LEU A 382 -1.03 10.25 -3.23
N ASN A 383 -0.11 9.51 -2.57
CA ASN A 383 0.48 9.91 -1.29
C ASN A 383 1.74 10.73 -1.50
N THR A 384 1.86 11.80 -0.72
CA THR A 384 3.02 12.69 -0.60
C THR A 384 4.30 11.90 -0.32
N ALA A 385 5.43 12.39 -0.85
CA ALA A 385 6.74 11.97 -0.37
C ALA A 385 6.86 12.12 1.15
N PRO A 386 7.71 11.31 1.81
CA PRO A 386 7.84 11.30 3.26
C PRO A 386 8.06 12.70 3.82
N SER A 387 7.32 13.05 4.87
CA SER A 387 7.46 14.29 5.65
C SER A 387 8.74 14.36 6.49
N ASP A 388 9.60 13.34 6.44
CA ASP A 388 10.91 13.34 7.06
C ASP A 388 11.98 13.75 6.04
N ILE A 389 12.08 15.06 5.81
CA ILE A 389 13.31 15.68 5.27
C ILE A 389 13.73 16.82 6.20
N GLY A 390 13.80 16.50 7.49
CA GLY A 390 14.81 17.08 8.36
C GLY A 390 16.11 16.30 8.15
N GLU A 391 17.17 17.00 7.75
CA GLU A 391 18.54 16.47 7.67
C GLU A 391 18.89 15.57 6.47
N ASN A 392 18.94 16.15 5.26
CA ASN A 392 20.11 15.98 4.38
C ASN A 392 20.16 17.11 3.34
N ARG A 393 20.36 18.33 3.83
CA ARG A 393 20.47 19.56 3.02
C ARG A 393 21.86 19.79 2.41
N ARG A 394 22.67 18.75 2.16
CA ARG A 394 24.07 18.94 1.70
C ARG A 394 24.55 18.06 0.55
N ASP A 395 23.74 17.17 -0.01
CA ASP A 395 24.23 16.22 -1.03
C ASP A 395 23.71 16.48 -2.46
N LEU A 396 23.19 17.68 -2.76
CA LEU A 396 22.96 18.11 -4.15
C LEU A 396 24.24 18.61 -4.85
N GLU A 397 25.40 18.61 -4.18
CA GLU A 397 26.67 19.10 -4.74
C GLU A 397 27.66 18.01 -5.21
N ALA A 398 27.37 16.71 -5.08
CA ALA A 398 28.34 15.66 -5.43
C ALA A 398 27.86 14.75 -6.56
N GLY A 399 27.78 15.33 -7.76
CA GLY A 399 27.57 14.58 -9.00
C GLY A 399 28.16 15.33 -10.18
N ALA A 400 29.47 15.62 -10.14
CA ALA A 400 30.19 15.98 -11.36
C ALA A 400 30.08 14.80 -12.34
N PHE A 401 29.09 14.86 -13.24
CA PHE A 401 29.01 13.95 -14.36
C PHE A 401 30.27 14.14 -15.19
N ASN A 402 31.02 13.06 -15.41
CA ASN A 402 32.19 13.06 -16.27
C ASN A 402 31.79 13.58 -17.66
N ALA A 403 32.27 14.77 -18.01
CA ALA A 403 32.02 15.53 -19.23
C ALA A 403 32.54 14.88 -20.53
N ASN A 404 32.70 13.56 -20.56
CA ASN A 404 33.40 12.85 -21.64
C ASN A 404 32.51 12.08 -22.63
N ASN A 405 31.18 12.26 -22.59
CA ASN A 405 30.30 11.75 -23.64
C ASN A 405 29.64 12.90 -24.42
N VAL A 406 30.44 13.48 -25.32
CA VAL A 406 30.13 13.91 -26.70
C VAL A 406 28.68 14.32 -26.98
N ALA A 407 28.41 15.65 -27.00
CA ALA A 407 27.53 16.39 -27.94
C ALA A 407 26.89 17.68 -27.37
N VAL A 408 26.92 17.92 -26.05
CA VAL A 408 26.40 19.18 -25.44
C VAL A 408 27.46 20.30 -25.39
N GLY A 409 28.73 19.97 -25.60
CA GLY A 409 29.89 20.83 -25.28
C GLY A 409 29.91 22.22 -25.94
N ASP A 410 29.20 22.40 -27.07
CA ASP A 410 29.13 23.67 -27.80
C ASP A 410 27.90 24.52 -27.45
N LEU A 411 26.98 24.00 -26.62
CA LEU A 411 25.75 24.69 -26.24
C LEU A 411 25.94 25.46 -24.94
N ASN A 412 25.68 26.77 -24.98
CA ASN A 412 25.62 27.64 -23.81
C ASN A 412 24.17 27.99 -23.50
N GLY A 413 23.74 27.82 -22.26
CA GLY A 413 22.36 28.06 -21.89
C GLY A 413 21.92 27.30 -20.64
N PHE A 414 20.63 27.02 -20.55
CA PHE A 414 20.07 26.21 -19.48
C PHE A 414 18.75 25.56 -19.88
N VAL A 415 18.45 24.45 -19.19
CA VAL A 415 17.17 23.74 -19.27
C VAL A 415 16.50 23.83 -17.92
N VAL A 416 15.18 24.05 -17.89
CA VAL A 416 14.36 23.98 -16.68
C VAL A 416 13.28 22.94 -16.85
N TRP A 417 12.91 22.27 -15.76
CA TRP A 417 11.82 21.29 -15.75
C TRP A 417 11.28 21.14 -14.33
N SER A 418 10.16 20.45 -14.19
CA SER A 418 9.65 20.05 -12.87
C SER A 418 10.16 18.67 -12.53
N SER A 419 10.66 18.49 -11.31
CA SER A 419 11.28 17.24 -10.88
C SER A 419 10.92 16.88 -9.45
N ASN A 420 10.63 15.61 -9.20
CA ASN A 420 10.42 15.07 -7.86
C ASN A 420 11.69 14.55 -7.16
N ARG A 421 12.88 14.86 -7.69
CA ARG A 421 14.18 14.41 -7.14
C ARG A 421 14.44 14.83 -5.70
N SER A 422 13.82 15.92 -5.24
CA SER A 422 13.88 16.46 -3.88
C SER A 422 12.76 15.93 -2.96
N GLY A 423 11.90 15.04 -3.47
CA GLY A 423 10.71 14.53 -2.79
C GLY A 423 9.42 15.26 -3.16
N ASN A 424 9.47 16.54 -3.55
CA ASN A 424 8.34 17.27 -4.12
C ASN A 424 8.63 17.64 -5.57
N HIS A 425 7.59 17.84 -6.39
CA HIS A 425 7.76 18.45 -7.70
C HIS A 425 8.12 19.92 -7.53
N ASP A 426 9.42 20.18 -7.57
CA ASP A 426 10.00 21.51 -7.53
C ASP A 426 10.55 21.86 -8.92
N ILE A 427 10.66 23.15 -9.21
CA ILE A 427 11.29 23.62 -10.44
C ILE A 427 12.81 23.56 -10.26
N VAL A 428 13.46 22.86 -11.19
CA VAL A 428 14.92 22.70 -11.21
C VAL A 428 15.48 23.25 -12.52
N LYS A 429 16.78 23.57 -12.49
CA LYS A 429 17.54 24.12 -13.62
C LYS A 429 18.82 23.33 -13.82
N MET A 430 19.15 23.03 -15.07
CA MET A 430 20.45 22.51 -15.51
C MET A 430 21.14 23.58 -16.34
N THR A 431 22.35 23.97 -15.96
CA THR A 431 23.20 24.81 -16.81
C THR A 431 23.91 23.95 -17.86
N LEU A 432 24.14 24.53 -19.04
CA LEU A 432 24.87 23.91 -20.15
C LEU A 432 26.12 24.76 -20.45
N PRO A 433 27.28 24.13 -20.79
CA PRO A 433 27.47 22.69 -21.03
C PRO A 433 27.88 21.89 -19.77
N ASP A 434 27.96 22.53 -18.61
CA ASP A 434 28.47 21.93 -17.36
C ASP A 434 27.51 20.91 -16.72
N MET A 435 26.28 20.81 -17.22
CA MET A 435 25.24 19.86 -16.79
C MET A 435 24.94 19.96 -15.28
N ARG A 436 25.24 21.11 -14.66
CA ARG A 436 25.06 21.31 -13.21
C ARG A 436 23.58 21.59 -12.93
N ILE A 437 23.01 20.80 -12.03
CA ILE A 437 21.60 20.92 -11.63
C ILE A 437 21.48 21.73 -10.33
N THR A 438 20.58 22.70 -10.32
CA THR A 438 20.23 23.53 -9.17
C THR A 438 18.72 23.59 -9.00
N GLN A 439 18.25 23.46 -7.76
CA GLN A 439 16.84 23.65 -7.42
C GLN A 439 16.51 25.14 -7.35
N LEU A 440 15.43 25.57 -8.02
CA LEU A 440 15.01 26.96 -8.10
C LEU A 440 13.90 27.31 -7.09
N THR A 441 13.06 26.34 -6.74
CA THR A 441 11.93 26.52 -5.82
C THR A 441 11.93 25.43 -4.75
N THR A 442 11.36 25.71 -3.57
CA THR A 442 11.33 24.77 -2.44
C THR A 442 9.99 24.81 -1.70
N HIS A 443 8.90 25.07 -2.43
CA HIS A 443 7.58 25.22 -1.83
C HIS A 443 7.02 23.86 -1.40
N PRO A 444 6.26 23.73 -0.29
CA PRO A 444 5.68 22.45 0.12
C PRO A 444 4.63 21.85 -0.83
N TYR A 445 4.27 22.55 -1.92
CA TYR A 445 3.20 22.17 -2.84
C TYR A 445 3.81 21.88 -4.20
N THR A 446 3.25 20.91 -4.94
CA THR A 446 3.74 20.55 -6.27
C THR A 446 3.71 21.71 -7.27
N GLU A 447 4.74 21.79 -8.09
CA GLU A 447 4.94 22.83 -9.10
C GLU A 447 5.23 22.22 -10.46
N TYR A 448 4.51 22.67 -11.48
CA TYR A 448 4.60 22.12 -12.84
C TYR A 448 4.59 23.21 -13.91
N TYR A 449 4.82 22.79 -15.15
CA TYR A 449 4.74 23.61 -16.35
C TYR A 449 5.68 24.84 -16.35
N PRO A 450 6.97 24.72 -15.98
CA PRO A 450 7.89 25.85 -16.05
C PRO A 450 8.06 26.31 -17.52
N ARG A 451 8.07 27.63 -17.73
CA ARG A 451 8.36 28.26 -19.03
C ARG A 451 9.30 29.44 -18.87
N VAL A 452 10.39 29.42 -19.62
CA VAL A 452 11.42 30.45 -19.60
C VAL A 452 10.96 31.66 -20.42
N SER A 453 11.18 32.86 -19.91
CA SER A 453 10.93 34.09 -20.67
C SER A 453 11.87 34.21 -21.87
N PRO A 454 11.47 34.92 -22.95
CA PRO A 454 12.32 35.09 -24.13
C PRO A 454 13.69 35.75 -23.84
N ASP A 455 13.80 36.53 -22.76
CA ASP A 455 15.06 37.12 -22.27
C ASP A 455 15.85 36.23 -21.32
N GLY A 456 15.34 35.04 -20.95
CA GLY A 456 16.01 34.09 -20.04
C GLY A 456 15.99 34.47 -18.55
N ASN A 457 15.37 35.61 -18.19
CA ASN A 457 15.49 36.17 -16.83
C ASN A 457 14.36 35.76 -15.87
N ARG A 458 13.28 35.15 -16.36
CA ARG A 458 12.11 34.81 -15.55
C ARG A 458 11.57 33.42 -15.93
N ILE A 459 10.90 32.78 -14.97
CA ILE A 459 10.21 31.51 -15.18
C ILE A 459 8.75 31.64 -14.75
N LEU A 460 7.84 31.29 -15.66
CA LEU A 460 6.43 31.14 -15.36
C LEU A 460 6.16 29.68 -14.99
N PHE A 461 5.44 29.40 -13.92
CA PHE A 461 5.12 28.03 -13.51
C PHE A 461 3.77 27.98 -12.80
N SER A 462 3.18 26.80 -12.65
CA SER A 462 1.94 26.60 -11.90
C SER A 462 2.23 25.89 -10.59
N ARG A 463 1.66 26.38 -9.49
CA ARG A 463 1.74 25.78 -8.16
C ARG A 463 0.37 25.27 -7.75
N SER A 464 0.30 24.07 -7.19
CA SER A 464 -0.96 23.49 -6.74
C SER A 464 -1.53 24.24 -5.52
N LYS A 465 -2.84 24.15 -5.31
CA LYS A 465 -3.52 24.69 -4.11
C LYS A 465 -3.45 23.80 -2.88
N SER A 466 -2.96 22.57 -3.06
CA SER A 466 -2.77 21.55 -2.02
C SER A 466 -1.37 20.95 -2.19
N PRO A 467 -0.83 20.24 -1.17
CA PRO A 467 0.49 19.61 -1.26
C PRO A 467 0.71 18.80 -2.55
N TYR A 468 -0.30 18.07 -3.01
CA TYR A 468 -0.30 17.38 -4.28
C TYR A 468 -1.63 17.57 -5.02
N VAL A 469 -1.56 17.79 -6.32
CA VAL A 469 -2.70 17.81 -7.25
C VAL A 469 -2.27 17.09 -8.53
N SER A 470 -3.08 16.15 -9.02
CA SER A 470 -2.82 15.52 -10.32
C SER A 470 -2.91 16.57 -11.44
N GLN A 471 -1.99 16.53 -12.41
CA GLN A 471 -2.01 17.38 -13.60
C GLN A 471 -3.29 17.27 -14.44
N ARG A 472 -4.09 16.21 -14.23
CA ARG A 472 -5.41 16.04 -14.86
C ARG A 472 -6.45 17.04 -14.34
N ASN A 473 -6.26 17.57 -13.13
CA ASN A 473 -7.08 18.64 -12.59
C ASN A 473 -6.63 19.96 -13.22
N ARG A 474 -7.56 20.71 -13.81
CA ARG A 474 -7.24 21.94 -14.56
C ARG A 474 -7.51 23.23 -13.80
N VAL A 475 -7.99 23.12 -12.56
CA VAL A 475 -8.48 24.26 -11.76
C VAL A 475 -7.87 24.35 -10.36
N ALA A 476 -7.12 23.34 -9.93
CA ALA A 476 -6.47 23.33 -8.61
C ALA A 476 -5.04 23.89 -8.65
N TRP A 477 -4.78 24.84 -9.55
CA TRP A 477 -3.48 25.46 -9.79
C TRP A 477 -3.58 26.98 -9.76
N ASP A 478 -2.51 27.63 -9.31
CA ASP A 478 -2.29 29.06 -9.41
C ASP A 478 -1.01 29.31 -10.20
N LEU A 479 -0.98 30.42 -10.96
CA LEU A 479 0.14 30.74 -11.83
C LEU A 479 1.09 31.71 -11.12
N TYR A 480 2.37 31.38 -11.10
CA TYR A 480 3.44 32.14 -10.46
C TYR A 480 4.53 32.53 -11.46
N LEU A 481 5.21 33.62 -11.14
CA LEU A 481 6.38 34.13 -11.86
C LEU A 481 7.57 34.17 -10.90
N LEU A 482 8.64 33.49 -11.26
CA LEU A 482 9.94 33.51 -10.58
C LEU A 482 10.89 34.46 -11.31
N ASP A 483 11.49 35.39 -10.57
CA ASP A 483 12.61 36.19 -11.03
C ASP A 483 13.94 35.44 -10.79
N MET A 484 14.71 35.19 -11.85
CA MET A 484 15.90 34.33 -11.78
C MET A 484 17.09 34.96 -11.08
N GLN A 485 17.10 36.29 -10.90
CA GLN A 485 18.21 37.00 -10.26
C GLN A 485 17.99 37.11 -8.75
N SER A 486 16.78 37.48 -8.35
CA SER A 486 16.41 37.70 -6.94
C SER A 486 15.87 36.45 -6.25
N GLY A 487 15.39 35.47 -7.02
CA GLY A 487 14.65 34.32 -6.50
C GLY A 487 13.24 34.68 -6.02
N GLN A 488 12.76 35.90 -6.29
CA GLN A 488 11.45 36.35 -5.85
C GLN A 488 10.34 35.70 -6.69
N GLU A 489 9.35 35.15 -6.00
CA GLU A 489 8.14 34.59 -6.60
C GLU A 489 6.97 35.57 -6.47
N THR A 490 6.21 35.74 -7.55
CA THR A 490 5.01 36.59 -7.59
C THR A 490 3.82 35.79 -8.11
N LEU A 491 2.71 35.80 -7.37
CA LEU A 491 1.43 35.26 -7.84
C LEU A 491 0.90 36.12 -8.99
N ILE A 492 0.67 35.50 -10.15
CA ILE A 492 0.19 36.17 -11.36
C ILE A 492 -1.32 36.06 -11.50
N SER A 493 -1.89 34.88 -11.27
CA SER A 493 -3.32 34.64 -11.39
C SER A 493 -3.73 33.43 -10.58
N GLU A 494 -4.86 33.54 -9.90
CA GLU A 494 -5.50 32.38 -9.29
C GLU A 494 -6.22 31.53 -10.34
N ASN A 495 -6.39 30.24 -10.03
CA ASN A 495 -7.09 29.25 -10.84
C ASN A 495 -6.55 29.21 -12.28
N ALA A 496 -5.23 29.19 -12.41
CA ALA A 496 -4.52 29.33 -13.67
C ALA A 496 -3.40 28.29 -13.81
N THR A 497 -3.26 27.73 -15.00
CA THR A 497 -2.27 26.69 -15.33
C THR A 497 -1.76 26.81 -16.76
N ASN A 498 -0.75 26.00 -17.12
CA ASN A 498 -0.15 25.92 -18.46
C ASN A 498 0.18 27.30 -19.06
N GLY A 499 0.87 28.14 -18.30
CA GLY A 499 1.30 29.44 -18.79
C GLY A 499 2.30 29.34 -19.95
N SER A 500 2.34 30.33 -20.82
CA SER A 500 3.29 30.47 -21.92
C SER A 500 3.59 31.94 -22.22
N TRP A 501 4.76 32.22 -22.79
CA TRP A 501 5.18 33.57 -23.14
C TRP A 501 4.78 33.95 -24.57
N VAL A 502 4.25 35.16 -24.73
CA VAL A 502 4.06 35.80 -26.05
C VAL A 502 5.28 36.67 -26.38
N ASN A 503 5.74 37.44 -25.39
CA ASN A 503 6.99 38.20 -25.41
C ASN A 503 7.40 38.54 -23.96
N ASN A 504 8.47 39.30 -23.74
CA ASN A 504 8.94 39.64 -22.38
C ASN A 504 7.94 40.42 -21.50
N ASP A 505 6.84 40.92 -22.04
CA ASP A 505 5.82 41.67 -21.28
C ASP A 505 4.44 41.01 -21.30
N LYS A 506 4.16 40.10 -22.24
CA LYS A 506 2.87 39.45 -22.40
C LYS A 506 2.98 37.94 -22.23
N ILE A 507 2.08 37.40 -21.42
CA ILE A 507 1.91 35.97 -21.18
C ILE A 507 0.49 35.54 -21.52
N ILE A 508 0.32 34.26 -21.77
CA ILE A 508 -0.98 33.59 -21.82
C ILE A 508 -1.04 32.46 -20.81
N TYR A 509 -2.24 32.10 -20.38
CA TYR A 509 -2.47 30.94 -19.51
C TYR A 509 -3.90 30.42 -19.63
N ALA A 510 -4.10 29.15 -19.26
CA ALA A 510 -5.44 28.60 -19.09
C ALA A 510 -5.99 29.03 -17.72
N GLN A 511 -7.17 29.62 -17.66
CA GLN A 511 -7.85 30.00 -16.42
C GLN A 511 -9.18 29.26 -16.27
N ASN A 512 -9.50 28.85 -15.04
CA ASN A 512 -10.70 28.08 -14.69
C ASN A 512 -10.85 26.78 -15.51
N GLY A 513 -9.76 26.33 -16.13
CA GLY A 513 -9.70 25.15 -16.98
C GLY A 513 -10.41 25.27 -18.33
N ASN A 514 -11.04 26.40 -18.66
CA ASN A 514 -11.92 26.52 -19.84
C ASN A 514 -11.75 27.82 -20.66
N SER A 515 -10.90 28.74 -20.19
CA SER A 515 -10.59 30.00 -20.89
C SER A 515 -9.08 30.16 -21.08
N VAL A 516 -8.68 30.82 -22.16
CA VAL A 516 -7.30 31.28 -22.41
C VAL A 516 -7.25 32.78 -22.22
N ILE A 517 -6.45 33.22 -21.26
CA ILE A 517 -6.29 34.62 -20.89
C ILE A 517 -4.92 35.09 -21.34
N GLN A 518 -4.86 36.25 -21.99
CA GLN A 518 -3.65 37.03 -22.19
C GLN A 518 -3.54 38.07 -21.09
N LYS A 519 -2.34 38.23 -20.53
CA LYS A 519 -2.05 39.24 -19.51
C LYS A 519 -0.79 40.02 -19.85
N THR A 520 -0.89 41.35 -19.76
CA THR A 520 0.26 42.27 -19.86
C THR A 520 0.82 42.48 -18.47
N LEU A 521 2.08 42.12 -18.25
CA LEU A 521 2.71 42.09 -16.92
C LEU A 521 2.90 43.49 -16.33
N LYS A 522 3.29 44.49 -17.15
CA LYS A 522 3.49 45.87 -16.68
C LYS A 522 2.20 46.59 -16.29
N SER A 523 1.14 46.48 -17.10
CA SER A 523 -0.14 47.18 -16.85
C SER A 523 -1.12 46.36 -16.00
N ASN A 524 -0.86 45.06 -15.83
CA ASN A 524 -1.76 44.09 -15.21
C ASN A 524 -3.11 43.93 -15.94
N GLU A 525 -3.21 44.41 -17.18
CA GLU A 525 -4.40 44.28 -18.03
C GLU A 525 -4.55 42.84 -18.54
N THR A 526 -5.79 42.36 -18.60
CA THR A 526 -6.14 41.02 -19.07
C THR A 526 -7.13 41.06 -20.23
N GLU A 527 -6.99 40.10 -21.14
CA GLU A 527 -7.84 39.92 -22.32
C GLU A 527 -8.18 38.43 -22.48
N VAL A 528 -9.44 38.12 -22.78
CA VAL A 528 -9.87 36.73 -23.04
C VAL A 528 -9.67 36.43 -24.52
N LEU A 529 -8.70 35.57 -24.85
CA LEU A 529 -8.45 35.16 -26.23
C LEU A 529 -9.40 34.05 -26.70
N PHE A 530 -9.80 33.17 -25.79
CA PHE A 530 -10.70 32.05 -26.05
C PHE A 530 -11.44 31.63 -24.78
N GLN A 531 -12.69 31.20 -24.91
CA GLN A 531 -13.46 30.60 -23.81
C GLN A 531 -14.45 29.56 -24.34
N SER A 532 -14.44 28.36 -23.77
CA SER A 532 -15.35 27.26 -24.15
C SER A 532 -16.83 27.69 -24.15
N GLY A 533 -17.56 27.45 -25.25
CA GLY A 533 -18.99 27.76 -25.35
C GLY A 533 -19.32 29.25 -25.49
N GLN A 534 -18.31 30.12 -25.59
CA GLN A 534 -18.50 31.54 -25.90
C GLN A 534 -18.07 31.80 -27.35
N ASN A 535 -19.05 32.04 -28.23
CA ASN A 535 -18.85 32.27 -29.66
C ASN A 535 -18.16 31.12 -30.41
N ASN A 536 -18.19 29.90 -29.87
CA ASN A 536 -17.66 28.70 -30.51
C ASN A 536 -18.58 27.50 -30.26
N ARG A 537 -18.30 26.40 -30.97
CA ARG A 537 -19.11 25.18 -30.94
C ARG A 537 -18.83 24.25 -29.75
N MET A 538 -17.83 24.56 -28.91
CA MET A 538 -17.56 23.73 -27.74
C MET A 538 -18.69 23.84 -26.71
N PRO A 539 -18.96 22.79 -25.92
CA PRO A 539 -19.86 22.89 -24.79
C PRO A 539 -19.40 23.98 -23.80
N PRO A 540 -20.33 24.69 -23.14
CA PRO A 540 -19.97 25.57 -22.02
C PRO A 540 -19.21 24.79 -20.94
N MET A 541 -18.18 25.41 -20.37
CA MET A 541 -17.28 24.80 -19.37
C MET A 541 -16.48 23.59 -19.87
N ALA A 542 -16.47 23.30 -21.18
CA ALA A 542 -15.60 22.27 -21.73
C ALA A 542 -14.14 22.61 -21.43
N LEU A 543 -13.46 21.66 -20.81
CA LEU A 543 -12.12 21.91 -20.31
C LEU A 543 -11.11 21.88 -21.47
N ILE A 544 -10.12 22.76 -21.41
CA ILE A 544 -8.95 22.81 -22.29
C ILE A 544 -7.65 22.63 -21.51
N SER A 545 -6.55 22.32 -22.20
CA SER A 545 -5.22 22.13 -21.62
C SER A 545 -4.14 22.52 -22.62
N THR A 546 -2.96 22.86 -22.09
CA THR A 546 -1.77 23.22 -22.88
C THR A 546 -2.06 24.24 -24.00
N PRO A 547 -2.65 25.41 -23.69
CA PRO A 547 -2.85 26.42 -24.71
C PRO A 547 -1.52 27.01 -25.18
N ASP A 548 -1.47 27.42 -26.44
CA ASP A 548 -0.42 28.29 -26.98
C ASP A 548 -1.05 29.31 -27.94
N TYR A 549 -0.36 30.43 -28.15
CA TYR A 549 -0.87 31.55 -28.93
C TYR A 549 0.18 32.05 -29.91
N ASN A 550 -0.30 32.37 -31.12
CA ASN A 550 0.46 33.05 -32.15
C ASN A 550 -0.18 34.43 -32.42
N ALA A 551 0.52 35.48 -31.99
CA ALA A 551 0.06 36.85 -32.14
C ALA A 551 0.09 37.37 -33.59
N GLN A 552 0.87 36.74 -34.49
CA GLN A 552 0.96 37.16 -35.89
C GLN A 552 -0.30 36.76 -36.67
N THR A 553 -0.79 35.56 -36.41
CA THR A 553 -1.97 34.96 -37.06
C THR A 553 -3.23 35.11 -36.22
N ASN A 554 -3.11 35.63 -35.00
CA ASN A 554 -4.15 35.70 -33.98
C ASN A 554 -4.85 34.34 -33.76
N SER A 555 -4.06 33.28 -33.62
CA SER A 555 -4.56 31.91 -33.47
C SER A 555 -4.17 31.31 -32.12
N VAL A 556 -5.16 30.76 -31.42
CA VAL A 556 -4.97 29.99 -30.18
C VAL A 556 -5.04 28.51 -30.51
N VAL A 557 -4.10 27.73 -30.00
CA VAL A 557 -4.11 26.26 -30.12
C VAL A 557 -4.22 25.64 -28.75
N PHE A 558 -4.92 24.53 -28.61
CA PHE A 558 -5.08 23.86 -27.32
C PHE A 558 -5.45 22.37 -27.48
N THR A 559 -5.32 21.63 -26.38
CA THR A 559 -5.79 20.24 -26.27
C THR A 559 -7.12 20.19 -25.54
N GLY A 560 -8.11 19.50 -26.11
CA GLY A 560 -9.45 19.29 -25.55
C GLY A 560 -9.92 17.84 -25.71
N ARG A 561 -11.07 17.51 -25.13
CA ARG A 561 -11.73 16.23 -25.45
C ARG A 561 -12.22 16.27 -26.88
N GLN A 562 -12.05 15.19 -27.62
CA GLN A 562 -12.46 15.15 -29.02
C GLN A 562 -13.94 15.47 -29.23
N SER A 563 -14.81 14.90 -28.39
CA SER A 563 -16.25 15.17 -28.39
C SER A 563 -16.56 16.66 -28.26
N ASP A 564 -15.78 17.37 -27.45
CA ASP A 564 -16.03 18.76 -27.09
C ASP A 564 -15.54 19.71 -28.19
N ILE A 565 -14.45 19.36 -28.88
CA ILE A 565 -13.93 20.12 -30.03
C ILE A 565 -14.59 19.74 -31.37
N GLY A 566 -15.57 18.84 -31.36
CA GLY A 566 -16.33 18.44 -32.55
C GLY A 566 -15.64 17.40 -33.45
N SER A 567 -14.72 16.60 -32.89
CA SER A 567 -14.12 15.44 -33.56
C SER A 567 -14.74 14.12 -33.04
N ASN A 568 -15.04 13.17 -33.94
CA ASN A 568 -15.83 11.97 -33.62
C ASN A 568 -14.98 10.68 -33.42
N SER A 569 -13.68 10.76 -33.11
CA SER A 569 -12.78 9.58 -33.14
C SER A 569 -11.66 9.57 -32.08
N GLY A 570 -11.97 9.39 -30.79
CA GLY A 570 -10.94 9.16 -29.75
C GLY A 570 -11.18 9.89 -28.42
N PHE A 571 -10.18 9.90 -27.54
CA PHE A 571 -10.27 10.47 -26.18
C PHE A 571 -9.78 11.93 -26.10
N TRP A 572 -8.58 12.22 -26.62
CA TRP A 572 -7.98 13.56 -26.64
C TRP A 572 -7.75 14.03 -28.07
N GLY A 573 -7.92 15.32 -28.32
CA GLY A 573 -7.65 15.94 -29.60
C GLY A 573 -7.17 17.37 -29.46
N THR A 574 -6.59 17.87 -30.54
CA THR A 574 -6.06 19.23 -30.63
C THR A 574 -6.95 20.07 -31.51
N ALA A 575 -7.07 21.35 -31.19
CA ALA A 575 -7.88 22.29 -31.94
C ALA A 575 -7.18 23.64 -32.09
N ILE A 576 -7.53 24.33 -33.18
CA ILE A 576 -7.08 25.67 -33.51
C ILE A 576 -8.31 26.58 -33.49
N TRP A 577 -8.22 27.66 -32.73
CA TRP A 577 -9.16 28.76 -32.72
C TRP A 577 -8.56 29.96 -33.45
N GLN A 578 -9.17 30.34 -34.58
CA GLN A 578 -8.71 31.44 -35.40
C GLN A 578 -9.90 32.05 -36.16
N ASN A 579 -9.93 33.37 -36.32
CA ASN A 579 -10.98 34.07 -37.09
C ASN A 579 -12.42 33.73 -36.64
N ASN A 580 -12.64 33.54 -35.34
CA ASN A 580 -13.90 33.09 -34.74
C ASN A 580 -14.40 31.71 -35.20
N GLU A 581 -13.51 30.88 -35.74
CA GLU A 581 -13.79 29.50 -36.13
C GLU A 581 -12.89 28.54 -35.35
N LEU A 582 -13.45 27.37 -35.01
CA LEU A 582 -12.76 26.30 -34.31
C LEU A 582 -12.53 25.13 -35.28
N PHE A 583 -11.26 24.82 -35.51
CA PHE A 583 -10.83 23.74 -36.40
C PHE A 583 -10.23 22.60 -35.57
N PRO A 584 -10.86 21.41 -35.52
CA PRO A 584 -10.22 20.23 -34.95
C PRO A 584 -9.11 19.74 -35.90
N VAL A 585 -7.93 19.44 -35.36
CA VAL A 585 -6.76 19.06 -36.17
C VAL A 585 -6.65 17.54 -36.29
N TYR A 586 -6.31 16.85 -35.20
CA TYR A 586 -6.09 15.40 -35.24
C TYR A 586 -6.27 14.74 -33.87
N ASN A 587 -6.26 13.40 -33.85
CA ASN A 587 -6.17 12.61 -32.61
C ASN A 587 -4.77 12.74 -32.02
N GLY A 588 -4.62 13.51 -30.95
CA GLY A 588 -3.35 13.86 -30.36
C GLY A 588 -3.52 14.79 -29.16
N CYS A 589 -2.40 15.25 -28.62
CA CYS A 589 -2.35 16.18 -27.50
C CYS A 589 -1.12 17.08 -27.60
N GLN A 590 -1.07 18.11 -26.75
CA GLN A 590 0.09 19.01 -26.61
C GLN A 590 0.52 19.67 -27.94
N ILE A 591 -0.44 20.28 -28.63
CA ILE A 591 -0.17 21.13 -29.79
C ILE A 591 0.50 22.42 -29.35
N PHE A 592 1.60 22.79 -30.01
CA PHE A 592 2.36 24.00 -29.71
C PHE A 592 2.85 24.69 -30.98
N TRP A 593 3.10 25.99 -30.86
CA TRP A 593 3.89 26.72 -31.83
C TRP A 593 5.38 26.60 -31.48
N SER A 594 6.20 26.51 -32.52
CA SER A 594 7.65 26.79 -32.46
C SER A 594 7.92 28.19 -31.91
N SER A 595 9.11 28.40 -31.34
CA SER A 595 9.49 29.67 -30.70
C SER A 595 9.42 30.86 -31.67
N ASN A 596 9.75 30.64 -32.94
CA ASN A 596 9.62 31.64 -34.00
C ASN A 596 8.19 31.79 -34.56
N LYS A 597 7.25 30.99 -34.07
CA LYS A 597 5.83 30.96 -34.46
C LYS A 597 5.58 30.62 -35.94
N GLN A 598 6.51 29.92 -36.60
CA GLN A 598 6.41 29.56 -38.03
C GLN A 598 5.95 28.12 -38.32
N ARG A 599 6.07 27.22 -37.35
CA ARG A 599 5.63 25.81 -37.46
C ARG A 599 4.81 25.41 -36.24
N MET A 600 3.84 24.52 -36.45
CA MET A 600 3.12 23.83 -35.38
C MET A 600 3.58 22.38 -35.28
N PHE A 601 3.58 21.85 -34.07
CA PHE A 601 3.83 20.44 -33.81
C PHE A 601 2.94 19.94 -32.68
N GLN A 602 2.73 18.63 -32.63
CA GLN A 602 1.93 17.98 -31.59
C GLN A 602 2.44 16.57 -31.28
N VAL A 603 1.96 16.01 -30.17
CA VAL A 603 2.18 14.62 -29.78
C VAL A 603 1.00 13.77 -30.26
N ILE A 604 1.29 12.68 -30.98
CA ILE A 604 0.27 11.73 -31.44
C ILE A 604 0.44 10.36 -30.77
N PRO A 605 -0.63 9.59 -30.56
CA PRO A 605 -0.59 8.27 -29.92
C PRO A 605 -0.18 7.17 -30.92
N GLN A 606 0.88 7.43 -31.70
CA GLN A 606 1.46 6.52 -32.68
C GLN A 606 2.98 6.70 -32.62
N GLY A 607 3.75 5.61 -32.66
CA GLY A 607 5.21 5.61 -32.57
C GLY A 607 5.73 4.35 -31.89
N ASN A 608 7.04 4.21 -31.75
CA ASN A 608 7.71 2.98 -31.30
C ASN A 608 7.22 2.49 -29.93
N GLN A 609 7.18 3.35 -28.89
CA GLN A 609 6.55 3.03 -27.59
C GLN A 609 5.20 3.72 -27.39
N GLY A 610 4.53 4.09 -28.48
CA GLY A 610 3.14 4.51 -28.49
C GLY A 610 2.89 6.00 -28.63
N ASN A 611 3.90 6.85 -28.54
CA ASN A 611 3.82 8.27 -28.90
C ASN A 611 4.91 8.64 -29.91
N SER A 612 4.73 9.75 -30.61
CA SER A 612 5.74 10.42 -31.42
C SER A 612 5.33 11.87 -31.66
N PHE A 613 6.23 12.68 -32.19
CA PHE A 613 5.96 14.05 -32.59
C PHE A 613 5.74 14.17 -34.09
N VAL A 614 4.79 15.02 -34.47
CA VAL A 614 4.51 15.37 -35.87
C VAL A 614 4.43 16.87 -36.06
N TYR A 615 4.84 17.35 -37.22
CA TYR A 615 4.53 18.68 -37.71
C TYR A 615 3.08 18.74 -38.20
N ILE A 616 2.49 19.94 -38.09
CA ILE A 616 1.18 20.26 -38.66
C ILE A 616 1.38 21.41 -39.65
N ASP A 617 0.94 21.21 -40.90
CA ASP A 617 0.90 22.27 -41.90
C ASP A 617 -0.19 23.31 -41.57
N GLN A 618 0.11 24.59 -41.75
CA GLN A 618 -0.82 25.67 -41.38
C GLN A 618 -1.94 25.90 -42.40
N GLN A 619 -1.77 25.45 -43.65
CA GLN A 619 -2.73 25.71 -44.73
C GLN A 619 -3.78 24.61 -44.84
N ASP A 620 -3.36 23.34 -44.76
CA ASP A 620 -4.24 22.19 -44.94
C ASP A 620 -4.35 21.27 -43.70
N TYR A 621 -3.62 21.60 -42.62
CA TYR A 621 -3.59 20.83 -41.37
C TYR A 621 -3.14 19.38 -41.53
N SER A 622 -2.45 19.07 -42.63
CA SER A 622 -1.81 17.77 -42.83
C SER A 622 -0.69 17.55 -41.82
N ILE A 623 -0.49 16.29 -41.45
CA ILE A 623 0.56 15.89 -40.52
C ILE A 623 1.75 15.28 -41.25
N SER A 624 2.96 15.61 -40.82
CA SER A 624 4.19 14.96 -41.27
C SER A 624 5.06 14.53 -40.09
N PRO A 625 5.78 13.41 -40.16
CA PRO A 625 6.63 12.94 -39.07
C PRO A 625 7.67 13.99 -38.66
N MET A 626 7.91 14.15 -37.35
CA MET A 626 8.93 15.04 -36.80
C MET A 626 9.98 14.26 -36.01
N LEU A 627 9.57 13.51 -34.99
CA LEU A 627 10.49 12.75 -34.13
C LEU A 627 9.80 11.50 -33.56
N ASP A 628 10.43 10.34 -33.72
CA ASP A 628 10.10 9.08 -33.06
C ASP A 628 11.43 8.43 -32.69
N LEU A 629 11.76 8.37 -31.40
CA LEU A 629 13.04 7.85 -30.95
C LEU A 629 13.13 6.34 -31.17
N GLU A 630 14.34 5.87 -31.40
CA GLU A 630 14.65 4.45 -31.35
C GLU A 630 15.21 4.07 -29.98
N GLY A 631 14.77 2.93 -29.42
CA GLY A 631 15.33 2.37 -28.19
C GLY A 631 14.34 2.31 -27.01
N GLU A 632 14.90 2.32 -25.79
CA GLU A 632 14.13 2.13 -24.55
C GLU A 632 13.27 3.36 -24.24
N PHE A 633 13.81 4.58 -24.37
CA PHE A 633 13.13 5.84 -24.06
C PHE A 633 12.44 6.44 -25.30
N SER A 634 11.31 5.88 -25.69
CA SER A 634 10.61 6.21 -26.95
C SER A 634 9.10 6.47 -26.75
N HIS A 635 8.75 6.92 -25.54
CA HIS A 635 7.41 7.42 -25.23
C HIS A 635 7.50 8.92 -24.95
N GLU A 636 7.54 9.71 -26.02
CA GLU A 636 7.90 11.12 -25.99
C GLU A 636 6.71 12.03 -25.62
N TYR A 637 7.00 13.05 -24.81
CA TYR A 637 6.05 14.04 -24.32
C TYR A 637 6.71 15.39 -24.03
N PHE A 638 5.86 16.40 -23.83
CA PHE A 638 6.22 17.74 -23.39
C PHE A 638 7.22 18.49 -24.31
N PRO A 639 7.07 18.43 -25.65
CA PRO A 639 8.03 19.07 -26.55
C PRO A 639 8.02 20.60 -26.44
N LYS A 640 9.20 21.20 -26.36
CA LYS A 640 9.42 22.64 -26.47
C LYS A 640 10.67 22.98 -27.28
N THR A 641 10.55 23.96 -28.17
CA THR A 641 11.65 24.47 -28.97
C THR A 641 12.46 25.49 -28.19
N SER A 642 13.77 25.53 -28.40
CA SER A 642 14.65 26.58 -27.87
C SER A 642 14.27 27.97 -28.40
N ASN A 643 14.68 29.01 -27.70
CA ASN A 643 14.44 30.41 -28.06
C ASN A 643 15.00 30.80 -29.45
N ASP A 644 16.11 30.19 -29.87
CA ASP A 644 16.71 30.34 -31.21
C ASP A 644 16.11 29.36 -32.25
N ASN A 645 15.20 28.48 -31.83
CA ASN A 645 14.50 27.49 -32.64
C ASN A 645 15.44 26.50 -33.36
N THR A 646 16.60 26.19 -32.77
CA THR A 646 17.56 25.22 -33.31
C THR A 646 17.43 23.84 -32.67
N HIS A 647 16.94 23.76 -31.43
CA HIS A 647 16.81 22.53 -30.67
C HIS A 647 15.40 22.33 -30.11
N LEU A 648 15.03 21.07 -29.86
CA LEU A 648 13.84 20.66 -29.16
C LEU A 648 14.25 19.99 -27.85
N VAL A 649 13.72 20.48 -26.73
CA VAL A 649 13.75 19.77 -25.46
C VAL A 649 12.42 19.04 -25.25
N PHE A 650 12.48 17.83 -24.73
CA PHE A 650 11.31 17.01 -24.45
C PHE A 650 11.63 16.00 -23.35
N ALA A 651 10.63 15.27 -22.89
CA ALA A 651 10.85 14.13 -22.00
C ALA A 651 10.39 12.83 -22.66
N ALA A 652 11.03 11.72 -22.33
CA ALA A 652 10.64 10.39 -22.79
C ALA A 652 10.71 9.37 -21.65
N SER A 653 9.77 8.41 -21.64
CA SER A 653 9.73 7.29 -20.68
C SER A 653 10.00 5.94 -21.37
N ARG A 654 10.19 4.88 -20.58
CA ARG A 654 10.75 3.59 -21.05
C ARG A 654 9.73 2.66 -21.68
N SER A 655 8.44 2.90 -21.46
CA SER A 655 7.41 1.97 -21.93
C SER A 655 6.09 2.65 -22.26
N LYS A 656 5.34 2.01 -23.17
CA LYS A 656 3.94 2.36 -23.48
C LYS A 656 3.01 2.35 -22.25
N GLY A 657 3.40 1.67 -21.16
CA GLY A 657 2.66 1.66 -19.90
C GLY A 657 2.88 2.89 -19.02
N GLU A 658 3.96 3.63 -19.26
CA GLU A 658 4.45 4.78 -18.49
C GLU A 658 4.00 6.11 -19.10
N HIS A 659 2.69 6.28 -19.23
CA HIS A 659 2.06 7.47 -19.83
C HIS A 659 1.55 8.49 -18.79
N GLU A 660 1.63 8.18 -17.49
CA GLU A 660 1.12 9.09 -16.46
C GLU A 660 2.10 10.23 -16.22
N HIS A 661 1.68 11.46 -16.51
CA HIS A 661 2.54 12.65 -16.43
C HIS A 661 3.05 12.93 -15.01
N ASP A 662 2.32 12.48 -13.99
CA ASP A 662 2.64 12.72 -12.57
C ASP A 662 3.63 11.70 -11.97
N GLN A 663 3.87 10.56 -12.64
CA GLN A 663 4.48 9.39 -11.98
C GLN A 663 5.47 8.59 -12.83
N ALA A 664 5.37 8.66 -14.16
CA ALA A 664 6.26 7.91 -15.03
C ALA A 664 7.72 8.37 -14.88
N ASP A 665 8.65 7.45 -15.11
CA ASP A 665 10.10 7.72 -15.16
C ASP A 665 10.42 8.45 -16.46
N TYR A 666 10.07 9.73 -16.52
CA TYR A 666 10.43 10.62 -17.61
C TYR A 666 11.83 11.16 -17.38
N GLU A 667 12.63 11.14 -18.44
CA GLU A 667 13.92 11.80 -18.48
C GLU A 667 13.97 12.81 -19.61
N ILE A 668 14.82 13.82 -19.45
CA ILE A 668 14.90 14.96 -20.36
C ILE A 668 15.88 14.65 -21.48
N PHE A 669 15.46 14.97 -22.70
CA PHE A 669 16.25 14.84 -23.92
C PHE A 669 16.31 16.18 -24.64
N LEU A 670 17.41 16.40 -25.36
CA LEU A 670 17.63 17.55 -26.22
C LEU A 670 18.01 17.06 -27.61
N TRP A 671 17.31 17.54 -28.63
CA TRP A 671 17.48 17.08 -30.01
C TRP A 671 17.63 18.27 -30.96
N PRO A 672 18.66 18.30 -31.83
CA PRO A 672 18.74 19.29 -32.90
C PRO A 672 17.57 19.08 -33.87
N ILE A 673 16.77 20.13 -34.08
CA ILE A 673 15.53 20.01 -34.87
C ILE A 673 15.88 19.59 -36.31
N ASP A 674 15.04 18.73 -36.89
CA ASP A 674 15.17 18.19 -38.25
C ASP A 674 16.44 17.31 -38.47
N SER A 675 17.15 16.93 -37.41
CA SER A 675 18.28 15.99 -37.47
C SER A 675 17.82 14.52 -37.33
N ASP A 676 18.73 13.56 -37.45
CA ASP A 676 18.39 12.15 -37.22
C ASP A 676 17.91 11.93 -35.76
N PRO A 677 16.83 11.17 -35.48
CA PRO A 677 16.35 10.93 -34.12
C PRO A 677 17.42 10.35 -33.17
N GLY A 678 18.37 9.58 -33.69
CA GLY A 678 19.50 9.04 -32.92
C GLY A 678 20.50 10.10 -32.45
N GLN A 679 20.39 11.35 -32.93
CA GLN A 679 21.16 12.49 -32.43
C GLN A 679 20.53 13.16 -31.19
N ALA A 680 19.39 12.66 -30.71
CA ALA A 680 18.82 13.12 -29.45
C ALA A 680 19.75 12.76 -28.27
N ILE A 681 20.10 13.77 -27.48
CA ILE A 681 20.99 13.64 -26.33
C ILE A 681 20.14 13.54 -25.07
N ARG A 682 20.32 12.47 -24.31
CA ARG A 682 19.75 12.34 -22.96
C ARG A 682 20.49 13.24 -21.98
N LEU A 683 19.75 14.14 -21.33
CA LEU A 683 20.29 15.09 -20.36
C LEU A 683 20.20 14.59 -18.91
N THR A 684 19.15 13.85 -18.56
CA THR A 684 18.95 13.36 -17.17
C THR A 684 19.09 11.83 -17.07
N PHE A 685 19.62 11.39 -15.93
CA PHE A 685 19.91 9.99 -15.60
C PHE A 685 19.43 9.68 -14.18
N HIS A 686 18.11 9.78 -13.97
CA HIS A 686 17.50 9.70 -12.65
C HIS A 686 16.10 9.07 -12.78
N SER A 687 15.77 8.12 -11.90
CA SER A 687 14.51 7.36 -11.93
C SER A 687 13.29 8.14 -11.42
N GLY A 688 13.34 9.47 -11.49
CA GLY A 688 12.32 10.37 -11.00
C GLY A 688 11.46 10.86 -12.14
N ASN A 689 10.40 11.58 -11.82
CA ASN A 689 9.56 12.19 -12.84
C ASN A 689 10.16 13.54 -13.22
N ASP A 690 10.95 13.58 -14.30
CA ASP A 690 11.41 14.84 -14.90
C ASP A 690 10.48 15.22 -16.05
N ASN A 691 9.59 16.21 -15.85
CA ASN A 691 8.56 16.53 -16.83
C ASN A 691 8.47 18.04 -17.14
N TRP A 692 7.74 18.35 -18.21
CA TRP A 692 7.54 19.72 -18.71
C TRP A 692 8.82 20.55 -18.90
N PRO A 693 9.85 20.04 -19.58
CA PRO A 693 11.05 20.81 -19.80
C PRO A 693 10.81 22.04 -20.68
N ASP A 694 11.68 23.02 -20.52
CA ASP A 694 11.85 24.17 -21.40
C ASP A 694 13.35 24.54 -21.46
N VAL A 695 13.80 25.10 -22.59
CA VAL A 695 15.22 25.31 -22.86
C VAL A 695 15.50 26.71 -23.40
N TYR A 696 16.57 27.31 -22.88
CA TYR A 696 17.09 28.60 -23.32
C TYR A 696 18.56 28.47 -23.71
N LEU A 697 18.90 28.89 -24.92
CA LEU A 697 20.24 28.87 -25.51
C LEU A 697 20.71 30.31 -25.81
N GLN A 698 22.03 30.54 -25.72
CA GLN A 698 22.67 31.85 -25.88
C GLN A 698 23.36 32.04 -27.23
#